data_AF-A0A397Y1D5-F1
#
_entry.id   AF-A0A397Y1D5-F1
#
_cell.length_a   1.000
_cell.length_b   1.000
_cell.length_c   1.000
_cell.angle_alpha   90.00
_cell.angle_beta   90.00
_cell.angle_gamma   90.00
#
_symmetry.space_group_name_H-M   'P 1'
#
loop_
_entity.id
_entity.type
_entity.pdbx_description
1 polymer ?
#
loop_
_entity_poly.entity_id
_entity_poly.type
_entity_poly.pdbx_seq_one_letter_code
_entity_poly.pdbx_strand_id
1 'polypeptide(L)'
;MSLRDVITYNLMISGNSRNGCSVKAFELYAEMVSHGLRESASTFPSVLSVCSSDEWLCREGIQVHCRVIFLGFECNMFVRSALVGFYASLRLVDVALKLFDEMPERNLAVCNLMLRCFCESGDSKGLFGVYRWMGVEGVDENGLSYCYMIRGCSNDRLLCEGKQLHCLVVKSGWNVCNVFVANALVDLYSACGDLYGSKTSFEAVPEQDVISWNSIVSVFSDYGSVLESLGLFRKMQFWGKRPSVRSFMSFLSFCSRNNDTQSGKQIHCCVLKMGFDVSSLHVQSALIDMYGKCNDIESSVSVHQSLPCLTLECCNSLMTSMMHCGIAKDIIEMFGLMIDEGTGIDEVTLSTVLKALSVSEAVTSHSCTLVHCCAIKSGYASDAAVSCSLIDAYSKSGQNEVSRKVFDELDSPNVFSWTSIINGYARNGMGRDCVEMLKEMDRKNLVPDEVTILSVLSGCSHSGLVEEGEVIFNSLESKYGIVPGRKLYACMVDLLGRAGLVEKAEKLLFKARGDAADYCIAWSSLLQSCRVHGNEAIGRRAAEVLIDLEPDNFGVYIQVSKFYFEIGDFEISRRIREIAASRELMREIGYIVTAYGAAKKMVYTDLDILEKLVNFDIPEDDAGDDYDSKVFDLPSFSSGKNLVSVDTFGAAGDGVSDDTQAFVSAWNKACGTPKSVLLVPQGRSYLINATKFNGPCEQKLVIQIDGTIVAPDEPSNWDPKLQRTWLEFSKLEGIVFQGNGVIDGSGSKWWAASCKKNKSNPCKSAPTALTIDSSSGVKVSGLTIQNSQQMNFIIARSDSVRVSKVMVSSPGDSPNTDGIHITGSTNVVLQDCKIGTGDDCVSIFYCDNPTSCQNQTSAVKISQIMYRNITGTTKSEKAIKFACSDTVPCSHIVLNNVNLEGKDGQVEAYCNSAEGFGYGVIHPSADCLYSHDDKGFDQSHTSGPVLVTEEAEIGHDEL
;
A
#
# COMPACT_ATOMS: atom_id res chain seq x y z
N MET A 1 61.22 -48.69 23.09
CA MET A 1 60.37 -47.48 23.03
C MET A 1 61.22 -46.31 23.49
N SER A 2 61.41 -45.30 22.65
CA SER A 2 62.17 -44.11 23.06
C SER A 2 61.46 -43.45 24.24
N LEU A 3 62.19 -43.15 25.32
CA LEU A 3 61.66 -42.37 26.43
C LEU A 3 61.18 -41.04 25.88
N ARG A 4 59.86 -40.82 25.89
CA ARG A 4 59.28 -39.51 25.58
C ARG A 4 59.59 -38.60 26.75
N ASP A 5 60.24 -37.47 26.48
CA ASP A 5 60.49 -36.42 27.44
C ASP A 5 59.36 -35.38 27.42
N VAL A 6 59.41 -34.42 28.34
CA VAL A 6 58.41 -33.34 28.47
C VAL A 6 58.27 -32.53 27.17
N ILE A 7 59.38 -32.33 26.44
CA ILE A 7 59.38 -31.60 25.16
C ILE A 7 58.59 -32.37 24.10
N THR A 8 58.81 -33.69 24.00
CA THR A 8 58.10 -34.56 23.08
C THR A 8 56.59 -34.57 23.37
N TYR A 9 56.19 -34.66 24.64
CA TYR A 9 54.78 -34.57 25.03
C TYR A 9 54.17 -33.20 24.68
N ASN A 10 54.86 -32.08 24.98
CA ASN A 10 54.36 -30.73 24.65
C ASN A 10 54.14 -30.54 23.14
N LEU A 11 55.04 -31.08 22.30
CA LEU A 11 54.88 -31.06 20.84
C LEU A 11 53.69 -31.89 20.37
N MET A 12 53.48 -33.07 20.97
CA MET A 12 52.33 -33.92 20.65
C MET A 12 51.00 -33.27 21.08
N ILE A 13 50.95 -32.65 22.26
CA ILE A 13 49.76 -31.96 22.77
C ILE A 13 49.40 -30.79 21.85
N SER A 14 50.35 -29.90 21.55
CA SER A 14 50.12 -28.75 20.66
C SER A 14 49.81 -29.17 19.22
N GLY A 15 50.43 -30.24 18.72
CA GLY A 15 50.15 -30.80 17.40
C GLY A 15 48.73 -31.36 17.27
N ASN A 16 48.25 -32.10 18.27
CA ASN A 16 46.87 -32.61 18.29
C ASN A 16 45.85 -31.47 18.46
N SER A 17 46.18 -30.44 19.25
CA SER A 17 45.37 -29.23 19.39
C SER A 17 45.13 -28.53 18.05
N ARG A 18 46.19 -28.31 17.26
CA ARG A 18 46.10 -27.65 15.94
C ARG A 18 45.31 -28.44 14.91
N ASN A 19 45.21 -29.76 15.06
CA ASN A 19 44.44 -30.64 14.19
C ASN A 19 43.00 -30.87 14.69
N GLY A 20 42.54 -30.14 15.70
CA GLY A 20 41.17 -30.25 16.24
C GLY A 20 40.92 -31.50 17.11
N CYS A 21 41.96 -32.24 17.51
CA CYS A 21 41.85 -33.42 18.37
C CYS A 21 42.07 -33.03 19.85
N SER A 22 41.21 -32.18 20.40
CA SER A 22 41.29 -31.61 21.76
C SER A 22 41.33 -32.69 22.86
N VAL A 23 40.41 -33.65 22.80
CA VAL A 23 40.30 -34.76 23.79
C VAL A 23 41.59 -35.58 23.84
N LYS A 24 42.11 -35.99 22.67
CA LYS A 24 43.34 -36.77 22.56
C LYS A 24 44.58 -35.99 23.03
N ALA A 25 44.61 -34.68 22.80
CA ALA A 25 45.66 -33.82 23.31
C ALA A 25 45.64 -33.78 24.85
N PHE A 26 44.45 -33.75 25.46
CA PHE A 26 44.31 -33.79 26.92
C PHE A 26 44.63 -35.18 27.51
N GLU A 27 44.28 -36.27 26.83
CA GLU A 27 44.68 -37.63 27.21
C GLU A 27 46.21 -37.79 27.25
N LEU A 28 46.92 -37.22 26.27
CA LEU A 28 48.39 -37.21 26.25
C LEU A 28 48.99 -36.41 27.40
N TYR A 29 48.33 -35.34 27.85
CA TYR A 29 48.72 -34.62 29.05
C TYR A 29 48.50 -35.46 30.31
N ALA A 30 47.35 -36.13 30.44
CA ALA A 30 47.08 -37.05 31.54
C ALA A 30 48.08 -38.23 31.58
N GLU A 31 48.46 -38.75 30.41
CA GLU A 31 49.50 -39.77 30.26
C GLU A 31 50.86 -39.25 30.74
N MET A 32 51.26 -38.03 30.35
CA MET A 32 52.52 -37.42 30.78
C MET A 32 52.59 -37.31 32.30
N VAL A 33 51.51 -36.83 32.94
CA VAL A 33 51.43 -36.68 34.40
C VAL A 33 51.42 -38.04 35.10
N SER A 34 50.75 -39.06 34.55
CA SER A 34 50.72 -40.41 35.15
C SER A 34 52.06 -41.14 35.08
N HIS A 35 52.92 -40.81 34.10
CA HIS A 35 54.30 -41.29 34.01
C HIS A 35 55.27 -40.56 34.96
N GLY A 36 54.77 -39.63 35.79
CA GLY A 36 55.58 -38.90 36.76
C GLY A 36 56.51 -37.84 36.15
N LEU A 37 56.29 -37.48 34.88
CA LEU A 37 57.04 -36.40 34.23
C LEU A 37 56.50 -35.05 34.74
N ARG A 38 57.39 -34.23 35.30
CA ARG A 38 57.02 -32.95 35.89
C ARG A 38 56.70 -31.91 34.81
N GLU A 39 55.56 -31.27 34.96
CA GLU A 39 55.10 -30.19 34.10
C GLU A 39 56.08 -29.01 34.13
N SER A 40 56.29 -28.37 32.98
CA SER A 40 57.16 -27.21 32.83
C SER A 40 56.37 -25.95 32.47
N ALA A 41 56.99 -24.77 32.54
CA ALA A 41 56.36 -23.51 32.15
C ALA A 41 55.86 -23.49 30.68
N SER A 42 56.40 -24.35 29.80
CA SER A 42 55.94 -24.49 28.40
C SER A 42 54.82 -25.54 28.23
N THR A 43 54.62 -26.40 29.22
CA THR A 43 53.55 -27.41 29.23
C THR A 43 52.19 -26.74 29.42
N PHE A 44 52.06 -25.82 30.41
CA PHE A 44 50.77 -25.21 30.72
C PHE A 44 50.15 -24.41 29.57
N PRO A 45 50.87 -23.54 28.84
CA PRO A 45 50.29 -22.86 27.68
C PRO A 45 49.77 -23.83 26.61
N SER A 46 50.47 -24.95 26.38
CA SER A 46 50.09 -25.96 25.38
C SER A 46 48.81 -26.70 25.76
N VAL A 47 48.60 -26.96 27.05
CA VAL A 47 47.40 -27.63 27.57
C VAL A 47 46.24 -26.63 27.70
N LEU A 48 46.50 -25.42 28.19
CA LEU A 48 45.48 -24.37 28.30
C LEU A 48 44.94 -23.96 26.93
N SER A 49 45.77 -23.94 25.87
CA SER A 49 45.28 -23.69 24.51
C SER A 49 44.32 -24.78 24.01
N VAL A 50 44.51 -26.04 24.43
CA VAL A 50 43.58 -27.14 24.15
C VAL A 50 42.25 -26.88 24.85
N CYS A 51 42.29 -26.57 26.15
CA CYS A 51 41.09 -26.28 26.93
C CYS A 51 40.36 -25.00 26.48
N SER A 52 41.08 -24.06 25.86
CA SER A 52 40.50 -22.83 25.29
C SER A 52 39.80 -23.05 23.95
N SER A 53 40.14 -24.14 23.25
CA SER A 53 39.63 -24.43 21.90
C SER A 53 38.34 -25.26 21.91
N ASP A 54 37.99 -25.86 23.04
CA ASP A 54 36.86 -26.78 23.19
C ASP A 54 36.12 -26.50 24.51
N GLU A 55 34.88 -26.00 24.41
CA GLU A 55 34.07 -25.59 25.58
C GLU A 55 33.84 -26.74 26.56
N TRP A 56 33.85 -28.00 26.08
CA TRP A 56 33.67 -29.18 26.93
C TRP A 56 34.82 -29.40 27.92
N LEU A 57 36.02 -28.86 27.65
CA LEU A 57 37.20 -29.01 28.49
C LEU A 57 37.38 -27.85 29.50
N CYS A 58 36.34 -27.07 29.76
CA CYS A 58 36.40 -25.94 30.69
C CYS A 58 36.72 -26.37 32.14
N ARG A 59 36.19 -27.52 32.60
CA ARG A 59 36.45 -28.06 33.94
C ARG A 59 37.90 -28.49 34.09
N GLU A 60 38.40 -29.16 33.07
CA GLU A 60 39.77 -29.63 32.94
C GLU A 60 40.75 -28.45 32.92
N GLY A 61 40.43 -27.37 32.22
CA GLY A 61 41.24 -26.15 32.22
C GLY A 61 41.33 -25.48 33.60
N ILE A 62 40.24 -25.48 34.38
CA ILE A 62 40.26 -25.01 35.77
C ILE A 62 41.14 -25.90 36.65
N GLN A 63 41.13 -27.23 36.45
CA GLN A 63 42.03 -28.14 37.15
C GLN A 63 43.50 -27.87 36.81
N VAL A 64 43.80 -27.56 35.54
CA VAL A 64 45.14 -27.16 35.10
C VAL A 64 45.55 -25.85 35.77
N HIS A 65 44.66 -24.87 35.93
CA HIS A 65 44.95 -23.65 36.69
C HIS A 65 45.26 -23.93 38.18
N CYS A 66 44.48 -24.79 38.84
CA CYS A 66 44.80 -25.22 40.22
C CYS A 66 46.18 -25.90 40.29
N ARG A 67 46.54 -26.68 39.27
CA ARG A 67 47.83 -27.34 39.15
C ARG A 67 48.99 -26.35 38.98
N VAL A 68 48.78 -25.26 38.22
CA VAL A 68 49.74 -24.15 38.08
C VAL A 68 50.06 -23.54 39.45
N ILE A 69 49.04 -23.24 40.25
CA ILE A 69 49.19 -22.66 41.60
C ILE A 69 49.90 -23.65 42.52
N PHE A 70 49.47 -24.92 42.52
CA PHE A 70 50.07 -25.96 43.37
C PHE A 70 51.56 -26.18 43.09
N LEU A 71 51.98 -26.05 41.82
CA LEU A 71 53.37 -26.25 41.40
C LEU A 71 54.22 -24.97 41.46
N GLY A 72 53.66 -23.83 41.89
CA GLY A 72 54.38 -22.56 42.05
C GLY A 72 54.67 -21.82 40.76
N PHE A 73 53.85 -22.03 39.71
CA PHE A 73 54.01 -21.37 38.41
C PHE A 73 53.16 -20.10 38.26
N GLU A 74 52.46 -19.63 39.29
CA GLU A 74 51.55 -18.48 39.22
C GLU A 74 52.24 -17.17 38.80
N CYS A 75 53.52 -16.99 39.16
CA CYS A 75 54.29 -15.81 38.80
C CYS A 75 54.95 -15.90 37.42
N ASN A 76 54.87 -17.04 36.72
CA ASN A 76 55.49 -17.20 35.41
C ASN A 76 54.68 -16.45 34.35
N MET A 77 55.31 -15.48 33.67
CA MET A 77 54.63 -14.61 32.70
C MET A 77 53.96 -15.40 31.57
N PHE A 78 54.61 -16.42 31.01
CA PHE A 78 54.05 -17.21 29.90
C PHE A 78 52.84 -18.03 30.33
N VAL A 79 52.89 -18.62 31.53
CA VAL A 79 51.78 -19.38 32.09
C VAL A 79 50.61 -18.45 32.43
N ARG A 80 50.88 -17.29 33.04
CA ARG A 80 49.86 -16.31 33.39
C ARG A 80 49.19 -15.69 32.15
N SER A 81 49.94 -15.40 31.09
CA SER A 81 49.39 -15.00 29.79
C SER A 81 48.43 -16.05 29.20
N ALA A 82 48.78 -17.34 29.29
CA ALA A 82 47.93 -18.43 28.82
C ALA A 82 46.66 -18.59 29.67
N LEU A 83 46.75 -18.36 30.98
CA LEU A 83 45.59 -18.35 31.88
C LEU A 83 44.65 -17.19 31.56
N VAL A 84 45.17 -15.98 31.34
CA VAL A 84 44.36 -14.83 30.88
C VAL A 84 43.64 -15.18 29.58
N GLY A 85 44.33 -15.76 28.60
CA GLY A 85 43.73 -16.20 27.33
C GLY A 85 42.63 -17.26 27.51
N PHE A 86 42.84 -18.25 28.39
CA PHE A 86 41.86 -19.28 28.69
C PHE A 86 40.58 -18.74 29.33
N TYR A 87 40.70 -17.89 30.35
CA TYR A 87 39.52 -17.27 30.97
C TYR A 87 38.82 -16.27 30.03
N ALA A 88 39.59 -15.58 29.20
CA ALA A 88 39.06 -14.70 28.16
C ALA A 88 38.22 -15.47 27.13
N SER A 89 38.67 -16.64 26.66
CA SER A 89 37.90 -17.47 25.71
C SER A 89 36.60 -18.02 26.31
N LEU A 90 36.56 -18.21 27.64
CA LEU A 90 35.35 -18.62 28.37
C LEU A 90 34.42 -17.43 28.71
N ARG A 91 34.75 -16.21 28.28
CA ARG A 91 34.02 -14.97 28.59
C ARG A 91 33.93 -14.65 30.09
N LEU A 92 34.86 -15.16 30.89
CA LEU A 92 34.97 -14.85 32.32
C LEU A 92 35.89 -13.63 32.53
N VAL A 93 35.37 -12.46 32.11
CA VAL A 93 36.12 -11.20 32.02
C VAL A 93 36.75 -10.79 33.35
N ASP A 94 36.01 -10.91 34.47
CA ASP A 94 36.49 -10.51 35.79
C ASP A 94 37.72 -11.30 36.25
N VAL A 95 37.73 -12.61 35.97
CA VAL A 95 38.84 -13.49 36.34
C VAL A 95 40.05 -13.21 35.45
N ALA A 96 39.82 -13.03 34.15
CA ALA A 96 40.87 -12.67 33.21
C ALA A 96 41.50 -11.31 33.56
N LEU A 97 40.68 -10.31 33.91
CA LEU A 97 41.14 -8.98 34.31
C LEU A 97 41.93 -9.02 35.62
N LYS A 98 41.48 -9.79 36.61
CA LYS A 98 42.24 -9.96 37.87
C LYS A 98 43.62 -10.57 37.63
N LEU A 99 43.69 -11.62 36.81
CA LEU A 99 44.96 -12.25 36.45
C LEU A 99 45.86 -11.31 35.64
N PHE A 100 45.27 -10.49 34.78
CA PHE A 100 45.96 -9.45 34.02
C PHE A 100 46.52 -8.36 34.95
N ASP A 101 45.76 -7.91 35.93
CA ASP A 101 46.16 -6.82 36.82
C ASP A 101 47.29 -7.22 37.77
N GLU A 102 47.32 -8.49 38.18
CA GLU A 102 48.39 -9.07 39.01
C GLU A 102 49.70 -9.32 38.23
N MET A 103 49.73 -9.11 36.91
CA MET A 103 50.97 -9.25 36.13
C MET A 103 51.93 -8.08 36.39
N PRO A 104 53.22 -8.35 36.71
CA PRO A 104 54.21 -7.31 36.97
C PRO A 104 54.63 -6.56 35.69
N GLU A 105 54.62 -7.25 34.55
CA GLU A 105 54.85 -6.68 33.22
C GLU A 105 53.79 -7.24 32.27
N ARG A 106 53.14 -6.36 31.49
CA ARG A 106 52.11 -6.76 30.52
C ARG A 106 52.58 -6.34 29.14
N ASN A 107 52.80 -7.31 28.27
CA ASN A 107 53.22 -7.07 26.90
C ASN A 107 52.01 -6.89 25.97
N LEU A 108 52.29 -6.46 24.74
CA LEU A 108 51.28 -6.24 23.70
C LEU A 108 50.38 -7.46 23.44
N ALA A 109 50.92 -8.68 23.56
CA ALA A 109 50.16 -9.91 23.30
C ALA A 109 49.05 -10.13 24.34
N VAL A 110 49.34 -9.95 25.64
CA VAL A 110 48.32 -10.07 26.69
C VAL A 110 47.34 -8.90 26.64
N CYS A 111 47.80 -7.70 26.32
CA CYS A 111 46.91 -6.55 26.14
C CYS A 111 45.92 -6.80 24.99
N ASN A 112 46.36 -7.33 23.86
CA ASN A 112 45.48 -7.70 22.74
C ASN A 112 44.50 -8.83 23.10
N LEU A 113 44.85 -9.78 23.97
CA LEU A 113 43.92 -10.78 24.49
C LEU A 113 42.81 -10.12 25.33
N MET A 114 43.17 -9.17 26.20
CA MET A 114 42.18 -8.42 26.98
C MET A 114 41.33 -7.52 26.11
N LEU A 115 41.90 -6.82 25.13
CA LEU A 115 41.14 -6.00 24.17
C LEU A 115 40.14 -6.85 23.39
N ARG A 116 40.55 -8.05 22.94
CA ARG A 116 39.65 -9.01 22.30
C ARG A 116 38.52 -9.44 23.24
N CYS A 117 38.86 -9.80 24.48
CA CYS A 117 37.90 -10.24 25.49
C CYS A 117 36.83 -9.17 25.76
N PHE A 118 37.27 -7.94 26.03
CA PHE A 118 36.36 -6.81 26.25
C PHE A 118 35.51 -6.52 25.01
N CYS A 119 36.12 -6.55 23.81
CA CYS A 119 35.40 -6.38 22.56
C CYS A 119 34.32 -7.45 22.31
N GLU A 120 34.59 -8.73 22.59
CA GLU A 120 33.64 -9.83 22.45
C GLU A 120 32.55 -9.82 23.55
N SER A 121 32.86 -9.27 24.73
CA SER A 121 31.92 -9.11 25.84
C SER A 121 31.03 -7.87 25.75
N GLY A 122 31.36 -6.90 24.89
CA GLY A 122 30.62 -5.63 24.77
C GLY A 122 30.85 -4.65 25.92
N ASP A 123 31.97 -4.77 26.66
CA ASP A 123 32.34 -3.81 27.71
C ASP A 123 33.34 -2.78 27.17
N SER A 124 32.83 -1.68 26.61
CA SER A 124 33.64 -0.56 26.14
C SER A 124 34.44 0.13 27.25
N LYS A 125 33.97 0.14 28.50
CA LYS A 125 34.71 0.80 29.61
C LYS A 125 35.99 0.05 29.93
N GLY A 126 35.90 -1.28 30.04
CA GLY A 126 37.06 -2.15 30.21
C GLY A 126 38.01 -2.07 29.03
N LEU A 127 37.47 -2.05 27.80
CA LEU A 127 38.24 -1.90 26.56
C LEU A 127 39.09 -0.61 26.54
N PHE A 128 38.47 0.55 26.78
CA PHE A 128 39.18 1.84 26.87
C PHE A 128 40.09 1.94 28.09
N GLY A 129 39.79 1.21 29.16
CA GLY A 129 40.65 1.09 30.34
C GLY A 129 41.99 0.46 30.01
N VAL A 130 41.98 -0.71 29.34
CA VAL A 130 43.20 -1.40 28.90
C VAL A 130 43.96 -0.55 27.89
N TYR A 131 43.27 0.07 26.94
CA TYR A 131 43.90 0.94 25.94
C TYR A 131 44.63 2.14 26.56
N ARG A 132 43.99 2.82 27.53
CA ARG A 132 44.62 3.93 28.25
C ARG A 132 45.85 3.47 29.04
N TRP A 133 45.78 2.30 29.66
CA TRP A 133 46.91 1.72 30.37
C TRP A 133 48.10 1.46 29.43
N MET A 134 47.86 0.90 28.23
CA MET A 134 48.92 0.71 27.22
C MET A 134 49.64 2.01 26.89
N GLY A 135 48.90 3.12 26.76
CA GLY A 135 49.49 4.44 26.51
C GLY A 135 50.30 5.02 27.68
N VAL A 136 49.91 4.75 28.93
CA VAL A 136 50.64 5.22 30.14
C VAL A 136 51.95 4.46 30.30
N GLU A 137 51.95 3.15 30.04
CA GLU A 137 53.13 2.28 30.18
C GLU A 137 54.02 2.26 28.94
N GLY A 138 53.64 2.96 27.87
CA GLY A 138 54.43 3.04 26.63
C GLY A 138 54.46 1.74 25.82
N VAL A 139 53.38 0.95 25.85
CA VAL A 139 53.24 -0.25 25.02
C VAL A 139 52.69 0.14 23.66
N ASP A 140 53.56 0.13 22.64
CA ASP A 140 53.20 0.50 21.26
C ASP A 140 52.08 -0.37 20.69
N GLU A 141 51.03 0.26 20.16
CA GLU A 141 49.91 -0.45 19.56
C GLU A 141 50.21 -0.92 18.14
N ASN A 142 49.57 -2.01 17.73
CA ASN A 142 49.64 -2.50 16.35
C ASN A 142 48.27 -2.45 15.67
N GLY A 143 48.22 -2.77 14.37
CA GLY A 143 46.96 -2.78 13.63
C GLY A 143 45.86 -3.65 14.26
N LEU A 144 46.22 -4.75 14.95
CA LEU A 144 45.24 -5.60 15.64
C LEU A 144 44.62 -4.90 16.85
N SER A 145 45.43 -4.17 17.63
CA SER A 145 44.94 -3.34 18.75
C SER A 145 43.90 -2.33 18.27
N TYR A 146 44.19 -1.61 17.17
CA TYR A 146 43.25 -0.68 16.56
C TYR A 146 41.97 -1.37 16.07
N CYS A 147 42.06 -2.54 15.45
CA CYS A 147 40.87 -3.30 15.03
C CYS A 147 39.95 -3.64 16.22
N TYR A 148 40.48 -4.08 17.36
CA TYR A 148 39.65 -4.36 18.55
C TYR A 148 39.03 -3.10 19.13
N MET A 149 39.79 -2.00 19.21
CA MET A 149 39.28 -0.72 19.70
C MET A 149 38.14 -0.18 18.82
N ILE A 150 38.34 -0.19 17.51
CA ILE A 150 37.36 0.27 16.53
C ILE A 150 36.12 -0.62 16.54
N ARG A 151 36.29 -1.95 16.62
CA ARG A 151 35.17 -2.90 16.69
C ARG A 151 34.39 -2.77 17.99
N GLY A 152 35.04 -2.52 19.11
CA GLY A 152 34.34 -2.22 20.37
C GLY A 152 33.50 -0.94 20.27
N CYS A 153 34.03 0.10 19.64
CA CYS A 153 33.26 1.30 19.34
C CYS A 153 32.09 1.03 18.39
N SER A 154 32.26 0.12 17.43
CA SER A 154 31.20 -0.31 16.51
C SER A 154 30.08 -1.06 17.24
N ASN A 155 30.43 -1.93 18.20
CA ASN A 155 29.45 -2.71 18.97
C ASN A 155 28.56 -1.80 19.83
N ASP A 156 29.15 -0.82 20.50
CA ASP A 156 28.45 0.10 21.41
C ASP A 156 28.00 1.41 20.71
N ARG A 157 28.22 1.52 19.39
CA ARG A 157 27.89 2.70 18.55
C ARG A 157 28.49 4.02 19.06
N LEU A 158 29.72 3.97 19.55
CA LEU A 158 30.47 5.10 20.11
C LEU A 158 31.13 5.96 19.02
N LEU A 159 30.34 6.80 18.35
CA LEU A 159 30.80 7.59 17.20
C LEU A 159 31.87 8.63 17.56
N CYS A 160 31.76 9.28 18.72
CA CYS A 160 32.69 10.35 19.12
C CYS A 160 34.09 9.79 19.42
N GLU A 161 34.13 8.72 20.20
CA GLU A 161 35.34 7.97 20.56
C GLU A 161 35.94 7.30 19.30
N GLY A 162 35.09 6.73 18.45
CA GLY A 162 35.49 6.18 17.16
C GLY A 162 36.17 7.20 16.24
N LYS A 163 35.66 8.45 16.19
CA LYS A 163 36.31 9.56 15.44
C LYS A 163 37.68 9.93 16.00
N GLN A 164 37.85 9.91 17.32
CA GLN A 164 39.15 10.15 17.96
C GLN A 164 40.16 9.05 17.59
N LEU A 165 39.72 7.79 17.64
CA LEU A 165 40.54 6.64 17.23
C LEU A 165 40.89 6.71 15.74
N HIS A 166 39.95 7.09 14.87
CA HIS A 166 40.21 7.28 13.44
C HIS A 166 41.31 8.33 13.20
N CYS A 167 41.24 9.49 13.88
CA CYS A 167 42.29 10.50 13.80
C CYS A 167 43.67 9.97 14.23
N LEU A 168 43.71 9.11 15.25
CA LEU A 168 44.95 8.50 15.72
C LEU A 168 45.49 7.48 14.71
N VAL A 169 44.64 6.63 14.15
CA VAL A 169 45.00 5.69 13.08
C VAL A 169 45.62 6.41 11.87
N VAL A 170 45.04 7.55 11.49
CA VAL A 170 45.56 8.39 10.39
C VAL A 170 46.92 9.00 10.74
N LYS A 171 47.06 9.56 11.94
CA LYS A 171 48.35 10.14 12.42
C LYS A 171 49.46 9.09 12.47
N SER A 172 49.12 7.87 12.85
CA SER A 172 50.05 6.74 12.96
C SER A 172 50.29 6.02 11.62
N GLY A 173 49.61 6.43 10.54
CA GLY A 173 49.79 5.87 9.19
C GLY A 173 49.18 4.47 8.97
N TRP A 174 48.40 3.94 9.93
CA TRP A 174 47.86 2.58 9.86
C TRP A 174 46.73 2.42 8.84
N ASN A 175 46.02 3.50 8.46
CA ASN A 175 44.91 3.40 7.48
C ASN A 175 45.37 3.01 6.07
N VAL A 176 46.54 3.48 5.62
CA VAL A 176 47.11 3.16 4.30
C VAL A 176 47.88 1.83 4.35
N CYS A 177 48.48 1.51 5.50
CA CYS A 177 49.36 0.36 5.64
C CYS A 177 48.65 -0.94 6.06
N ASN A 178 47.38 -0.91 6.46
CA ASN A 178 46.65 -2.09 6.96
C ASN A 178 45.17 -2.12 6.54
N VAL A 179 44.85 -3.00 5.59
CA VAL A 179 43.49 -3.19 5.06
C VAL A 179 42.48 -3.59 6.15
N PHE A 180 42.88 -4.35 7.17
CA PHE A 180 41.99 -4.73 8.27
C PHE A 180 41.55 -3.54 9.10
N VAL A 181 42.47 -2.60 9.35
CA VAL A 181 42.15 -1.36 10.09
C VAL A 181 41.24 -0.47 9.25
N ALA A 182 41.51 -0.36 7.95
CA ALA A 182 40.66 0.41 7.03
C ALA A 182 39.23 -0.17 6.93
N ASN A 183 39.09 -1.50 6.84
CA ASN A 183 37.78 -2.17 6.87
C ASN A 183 37.07 -1.98 8.22
N ALA A 184 37.79 -2.08 9.34
CA ALA A 184 37.21 -1.82 10.67
C ALA A 184 36.67 -0.38 10.79
N LEU A 185 37.35 0.61 10.19
CA LEU A 185 36.86 1.99 10.15
C LEU A 185 35.57 2.12 9.33
N VAL A 186 35.49 1.44 8.17
CA VAL A 186 34.24 1.38 7.40
C VAL A 186 33.13 0.79 8.26
N ASP A 187 33.37 -0.33 8.94
CA ASP A 187 32.38 -0.99 9.82
C ASP A 187 31.95 -0.11 11.00
N LEU A 188 32.87 0.65 11.62
CA LEU A 188 32.56 1.58 12.70
C LEU A 188 31.58 2.67 12.27
N TYR A 189 31.93 3.42 11.21
CA TYR A 189 31.07 4.50 10.72
C TYR A 189 29.73 3.94 10.22
N SER A 190 29.78 2.73 9.67
CA SER A 190 28.63 1.97 9.21
C SER A 190 27.67 1.63 10.35
N ALA A 191 28.17 1.06 11.45
CA ALA A 191 27.37 0.73 12.63
C ALA A 191 26.81 1.96 13.34
N CYS A 192 27.48 3.11 13.21
CA CYS A 192 27.03 4.38 13.75
C CYS A 192 26.10 5.17 12.80
N GLY A 193 25.86 4.69 11.57
CA GLY A 193 25.03 5.37 10.58
C GLY A 193 25.64 6.64 9.96
N ASP A 194 26.94 6.88 10.11
CA ASP A 194 27.63 8.07 9.55
C ASP A 194 28.07 7.79 8.10
N LEU A 195 27.17 8.05 7.15
CA LEU A 195 27.37 7.81 5.72
C LEU A 195 28.65 8.48 5.17
N TYR A 196 28.92 9.72 5.61
CA TYR A 196 30.07 10.49 5.14
C TYR A 196 31.38 9.88 5.65
N GLY A 197 31.41 9.50 6.94
CA GLY A 197 32.53 8.79 7.55
C GLY A 197 32.81 7.45 6.87
N SER A 198 31.75 6.67 6.58
CA SER A 198 31.87 5.38 5.90
C SER A 198 32.45 5.53 4.48
N LYS A 199 31.94 6.49 3.70
CA LYS A 199 32.41 6.74 2.32
C LYS A 199 33.86 7.20 2.28
N THR A 200 34.22 8.16 3.14
CA THR A 200 35.59 8.68 3.22
C THR A 200 36.57 7.59 3.61
N SER A 201 36.21 6.73 4.58
CA SER A 201 37.03 5.60 5.01
C SER A 201 37.17 4.55 3.91
N PHE A 202 36.11 4.29 3.16
CA PHE A 202 36.10 3.37 2.02
C PHE A 202 36.98 3.85 0.85
N GLU A 203 36.98 5.15 0.56
CA GLU A 203 37.83 5.76 -0.48
C GLU A 203 39.32 5.74 -0.11
N ALA A 204 39.65 5.64 1.18
CA ALA A 204 41.03 5.53 1.66
C ALA A 204 41.62 4.11 1.57
N VAL A 205 40.83 3.08 1.21
CA VAL A 205 41.30 1.69 1.09
C VAL A 205 42.14 1.52 -0.20
N PRO A 206 43.45 1.15 -0.13
CA PRO A 206 44.36 1.13 -1.27
C PRO A 206 43.97 0.15 -2.39
N GLU A 207 43.33 -0.97 -2.04
CA GLU A 207 42.67 -1.88 -2.97
C GLU A 207 41.32 -2.30 -2.38
N GLN A 208 40.22 -1.71 -2.87
CA GLN A 208 38.88 -1.99 -2.36
C GLN A 208 38.54 -3.47 -2.58
N ASP A 209 38.57 -4.25 -1.50
CA ASP A 209 38.25 -5.67 -1.49
C ASP A 209 36.73 -5.89 -1.41
N VAL A 210 36.29 -7.13 -1.59
CA VAL A 210 34.85 -7.46 -1.57
C VAL A 210 34.23 -7.16 -0.20
N ILE A 211 35.01 -7.17 0.89
CA ILE A 211 34.54 -6.90 2.25
C ILE A 211 34.24 -5.40 2.39
N SER A 212 35.16 -4.52 1.98
CA SER A 212 34.93 -3.06 1.98
C SER A 212 33.70 -2.69 1.14
N TRP A 213 33.54 -3.32 -0.02
CA TRP A 213 32.39 -3.10 -0.91
C TRP A 213 31.07 -3.59 -0.29
N ASN A 214 31.08 -4.74 0.41
CA ASN A 214 29.89 -5.25 1.08
C ASN A 214 29.47 -4.35 2.25
N SER A 215 30.43 -3.87 3.07
CA SER A 215 30.14 -2.99 4.20
C SER A 215 29.58 -1.64 3.74
N ILE A 216 30.15 -1.03 2.69
CA ILE A 216 29.65 0.25 2.18
C ILE A 216 28.26 0.12 1.52
N VAL A 217 28.02 -0.95 0.75
CA VAL A 217 26.70 -1.23 0.16
C VAL A 217 25.65 -1.48 1.25
N SER A 218 26.00 -2.29 2.25
CA SER A 218 25.39 -2.44 3.58
C SER A 218 24.69 -1.18 4.08
N VAL A 219 25.48 -0.14 4.19
CA VAL A 219 25.07 1.06 4.92
C VAL A 219 24.33 2.04 4.06
N PHE A 220 24.69 2.11 2.78
CA PHE A 220 23.96 2.94 1.84
C PHE A 220 22.59 2.34 1.47
N SER A 221 22.36 1.02 1.62
CA SER A 221 21.00 0.46 1.57
C SER A 221 20.18 0.76 2.81
N ASP A 222 20.81 0.73 3.98
CA ASP A 222 20.07 0.79 5.25
C ASP A 222 19.73 2.23 5.63
N TYR A 223 20.63 3.17 5.32
CA TYR A 223 20.59 4.57 5.76
C TYR A 223 20.80 5.61 4.65
N GLY A 224 21.19 5.20 3.43
CA GLY A 224 21.59 6.10 2.34
C GLY A 224 20.49 6.50 1.35
N SER A 225 20.82 7.47 0.48
CA SER A 225 19.96 7.89 -0.63
C SER A 225 19.96 6.85 -1.76
N VAL A 226 18.80 6.66 -2.39
CA VAL A 226 18.56 5.76 -3.54
C VAL A 226 19.64 5.89 -4.62
N LEU A 227 19.95 7.13 -4.98
CA LEU A 227 20.86 7.44 -6.08
C LEU A 227 22.32 7.10 -5.75
N GLU A 228 22.71 7.27 -4.48
CA GLU A 228 24.08 6.99 -4.05
C GLU A 228 24.34 5.49 -3.89
N SER A 229 23.35 4.74 -3.39
CA SER A 229 23.40 3.28 -3.30
C SER A 229 23.56 2.64 -4.69
N LEU A 230 22.74 3.07 -5.66
CA LEU A 230 22.86 2.63 -7.05
C LEU A 230 24.18 3.08 -7.72
N GLY A 231 24.68 4.27 -7.37
CA GLY A 231 25.98 4.77 -7.82
C GLY A 231 27.15 3.90 -7.34
N LEU A 232 27.13 3.50 -6.08
CA LEU A 232 28.12 2.57 -5.50
C LEU A 232 28.03 1.19 -6.13
N PHE A 233 26.83 0.68 -6.40
CA PHE A 233 26.65 -0.59 -7.11
C PHE A 233 27.28 -0.59 -8.50
N ARG A 234 27.02 0.47 -9.29
CA ARG A 234 27.62 0.62 -10.62
C ARG A 234 29.13 0.73 -10.55
N LYS A 235 29.66 1.44 -9.54
CA LYS A 235 31.10 1.53 -9.32
C LYS A 235 31.67 0.15 -8.97
N MET A 236 31.05 -0.62 -8.08
CA MET A 236 31.47 -1.99 -7.76
C MET A 236 31.58 -2.87 -9.02
N GLN A 237 30.57 -2.82 -9.90
CA GLN A 237 30.56 -3.55 -11.16
C GLN A 237 31.61 -3.03 -12.16
N PHE A 238 31.78 -1.71 -12.26
CA PHE A 238 32.78 -1.08 -13.14
C PHE A 238 34.21 -1.51 -12.80
N TRP A 239 34.52 -1.66 -11.52
CA TRP A 239 35.82 -2.16 -11.03
C TRP A 239 35.94 -3.69 -11.11
N GLY A 240 34.98 -4.37 -11.75
CA GLY A 240 34.99 -5.82 -11.96
C GLY A 240 34.82 -6.65 -10.68
N LYS A 241 34.37 -6.05 -9.58
CA LYS A 241 34.14 -6.75 -8.32
C LYS A 241 32.76 -7.40 -8.35
N ARG A 242 32.69 -8.68 -7.98
CA ARG A 242 31.45 -9.46 -7.98
C ARG A 242 30.62 -9.16 -6.72
N PRO A 243 29.34 -8.74 -6.86
CA PRO A 243 28.42 -8.65 -5.73
C PRO A 243 28.31 -9.98 -4.99
N SER A 244 28.22 -9.91 -3.66
CA SER A 244 27.97 -11.07 -2.81
C SER A 244 26.48 -11.23 -2.53
N VAL A 245 26.09 -12.38 -1.95
CA VAL A 245 24.71 -12.59 -1.42
C VAL A 245 24.30 -11.43 -0.51
N ARG A 246 25.21 -10.97 0.38
CA ARG A 246 24.92 -9.85 1.29
C ARG A 246 24.68 -8.53 0.55
N SER A 247 25.39 -8.27 -0.54
CA SER A 247 25.14 -7.11 -1.40
C SER A 247 23.75 -7.16 -2.02
N PHE A 248 23.35 -8.33 -2.55
CA PHE A 248 22.03 -8.50 -3.15
C PHE A 248 20.90 -8.33 -2.14
N MET A 249 21.01 -8.93 -0.95
CA MET A 249 20.04 -8.75 0.14
C MET A 249 19.85 -7.27 0.48
N SER A 250 20.95 -6.55 0.61
CA SER A 250 20.99 -5.12 0.90
C SER A 250 20.28 -4.29 -0.18
N PHE A 251 20.58 -4.52 -1.46
CA PHE A 251 19.90 -3.81 -2.55
C PHE A 251 18.42 -4.17 -2.69
N LEU A 252 18.05 -5.44 -2.51
CA LEU A 252 16.66 -5.89 -2.60
C LEU A 252 15.80 -5.34 -1.45
N SER A 253 16.32 -5.37 -0.22
CA SER A 253 15.70 -4.72 0.95
C SER A 253 15.52 -3.21 0.73
N PHE A 254 16.52 -2.58 0.13
CA PHE A 254 16.44 -1.16 -0.24
C PHE A 254 15.31 -0.89 -1.26
N CYS A 255 15.21 -1.67 -2.35
CA CYS A 255 14.14 -1.52 -3.33
C CYS A 255 12.76 -1.74 -2.70
N SER A 256 12.66 -2.77 -1.84
CA SER A 256 11.47 -3.11 -1.07
C SER A 256 10.95 -1.95 -0.21
N ARG A 257 11.84 -1.30 0.55
CA ARG A 257 11.50 -0.16 1.43
C ARG A 257 11.06 1.10 0.69
N ASN A 258 11.52 1.28 -0.55
CA ASN A 258 11.26 2.48 -1.36
C ASN A 258 10.20 2.26 -2.45
N ASN A 259 9.61 1.07 -2.53
CA ASN A 259 8.66 0.71 -3.59
C ASN A 259 9.25 0.92 -5.01
N ASP A 260 10.55 0.64 -5.20
CA ASP A 260 11.27 0.79 -6.47
C ASP A 260 11.39 -0.54 -7.22
N THR A 261 10.31 -0.92 -7.90
CA THR A 261 10.22 -2.16 -8.69
C THR A 261 11.22 -2.18 -9.85
N GLN A 262 11.59 -1.02 -10.41
CA GLN A 262 12.45 -0.96 -11.61
C GLN A 262 13.90 -1.31 -11.28
N SER A 263 14.43 -0.73 -10.20
CA SER A 263 15.75 -1.11 -9.70
C SER A 263 15.77 -2.55 -9.22
N GLY A 264 14.70 -3.00 -8.53
CA GLY A 264 14.53 -4.40 -8.12
C GLY A 264 14.62 -5.38 -9.28
N LYS A 265 13.94 -5.11 -10.40
CA LYS A 265 14.02 -5.92 -11.64
C LYS A 265 15.43 -5.98 -12.23
N GLN A 266 16.17 -4.86 -12.23
CA GLN A 266 17.56 -4.83 -12.69
C GLN A 266 18.48 -5.68 -11.82
N ILE A 267 18.32 -5.60 -10.50
CA ILE A 267 19.08 -6.40 -9.53
C ILE A 267 18.75 -7.88 -9.71
N HIS A 268 17.48 -8.25 -9.88
CA HIS A 268 17.06 -9.61 -10.15
C HIS A 268 17.71 -10.17 -11.43
N CYS A 269 17.76 -9.40 -12.52
CA CYS A 269 18.50 -9.80 -13.71
C CYS A 269 20.00 -10.04 -13.44
N CYS A 270 20.61 -9.27 -12.53
CA CYS A 270 22.00 -9.47 -12.13
C CYS A 270 22.17 -10.76 -11.31
N VAL A 271 21.23 -11.06 -10.40
CA VAL A 271 21.18 -12.31 -9.63
C VAL A 271 21.14 -13.51 -10.57
N LEU A 272 20.23 -13.50 -11.56
CA LEU A 272 20.08 -14.55 -12.58
C LEU A 272 21.37 -14.74 -13.40
N LYS A 273 21.96 -13.66 -13.91
CA LYS A 273 23.20 -13.71 -14.71
C LYS A 273 24.39 -14.28 -13.94
N MET A 274 24.36 -14.17 -12.62
CA MET A 274 25.44 -14.62 -11.73
C MET A 274 25.16 -16.01 -11.11
N GLY A 275 23.99 -16.61 -11.37
CA GLY A 275 23.60 -17.92 -10.86
C GLY A 275 23.24 -17.94 -9.37
N PHE A 276 22.94 -16.78 -8.77
CA PHE A 276 22.51 -16.68 -7.37
C PHE A 276 21.02 -17.00 -7.18
N ASP A 277 20.27 -17.05 -8.28
CA ASP A 277 18.85 -17.40 -8.34
C ASP A 277 18.57 -18.86 -7.97
N VAL A 278 19.52 -19.79 -8.15
CA VAL A 278 19.37 -21.20 -7.75
C VAL A 278 20.26 -21.55 -6.55
N SER A 279 21.40 -20.87 -6.40
CA SER A 279 22.41 -21.23 -5.41
C SER A 279 22.20 -20.64 -4.01
N SER A 280 21.28 -19.68 -3.83
CA SER A 280 21.07 -19.01 -2.55
C SER A 280 19.59 -18.80 -2.21
N LEU A 281 19.10 -19.58 -1.23
CA LEU A 281 17.76 -19.45 -0.65
C LEU A 281 17.49 -18.04 -0.08
N HIS A 282 18.52 -17.41 0.49
CA HIS A 282 18.40 -16.07 1.08
C HIS A 282 18.06 -15.02 0.01
N VAL A 283 18.71 -15.09 -1.16
CA VAL A 283 18.44 -14.16 -2.26
C VAL A 283 17.03 -14.37 -2.83
N GLN A 284 16.58 -15.62 -2.94
CA GLN A 284 15.23 -15.96 -3.39
C GLN A 284 14.16 -15.40 -2.44
N SER A 285 14.30 -15.65 -1.13
CA SER A 285 13.42 -15.08 -0.09
C SER A 285 13.36 -13.55 -0.17
N ALA A 286 14.50 -12.89 -0.34
CA ALA A 286 14.54 -11.43 -0.49
C ALA A 286 13.93 -10.91 -1.80
N LEU A 287 14.02 -11.68 -2.90
CA LEU A 287 13.36 -11.33 -4.16
C LEU A 287 11.83 -11.40 -4.01
N ILE A 288 11.33 -12.45 -3.36
CA ILE A 288 9.91 -12.62 -3.04
C ILE A 288 9.42 -11.43 -2.20
N ASP A 289 10.10 -11.13 -1.09
CA ASP A 289 9.74 -10.00 -0.22
C ASP A 289 9.82 -8.64 -0.94
N MET A 290 10.83 -8.44 -1.80
CA MET A 290 10.99 -7.20 -2.57
C MET A 290 9.84 -6.98 -3.55
N TYR A 291 9.49 -8.00 -4.35
CA TYR A 291 8.37 -7.90 -5.26
C TYR A 291 7.03 -7.73 -4.53
N GLY A 292 6.82 -8.47 -3.45
CA GLY A 292 5.64 -8.39 -2.61
C GLY A 292 5.40 -7.01 -2.00
N LYS A 293 6.41 -6.45 -1.32
CA LYS A 293 6.32 -5.10 -0.74
C LYS A 293 6.25 -3.99 -1.79
N CYS A 294 6.70 -4.26 -3.03
CA CYS A 294 6.49 -3.37 -4.16
C CYS A 294 5.12 -3.54 -4.86
N ASN A 295 4.18 -4.27 -4.25
CA ASN A 295 2.84 -4.58 -4.79
C ASN A 295 2.85 -5.33 -6.15
N ASP A 296 3.93 -6.04 -6.48
CA ASP A 296 4.06 -6.90 -7.68
C ASP A 296 3.99 -8.38 -7.26
N ILE A 297 2.80 -8.81 -6.79
CA ILE A 297 2.62 -10.16 -6.24
C ILE A 297 2.84 -11.26 -7.29
N GLU A 298 2.51 -11.00 -8.56
CA GLU A 298 2.70 -11.96 -9.65
C GLU A 298 4.17 -12.34 -9.81
N SER A 299 5.07 -11.35 -9.80
CA SER A 299 6.51 -11.60 -9.87
C SER A 299 7.03 -12.33 -8.62
N SER A 300 6.50 -12.00 -7.43
CA SER A 300 6.82 -12.69 -6.18
C SER A 300 6.45 -14.17 -6.24
N VAL A 301 5.24 -14.50 -6.70
CA VAL A 301 4.77 -15.88 -6.89
C VAL A 301 5.60 -16.60 -7.95
N SER A 302 5.97 -15.94 -9.05
CA SER A 302 6.81 -16.52 -10.10
C SER A 302 8.19 -16.93 -9.58
N VAL A 303 8.84 -16.07 -8.77
CA VAL A 303 10.13 -16.41 -8.13
C VAL A 303 9.97 -17.61 -7.20
N HIS A 304 8.90 -17.65 -6.40
CA HIS A 304 8.63 -18.78 -5.52
C HIS A 304 8.36 -20.10 -6.29
N GLN A 305 7.63 -20.05 -7.40
CA GLN A 305 7.35 -21.23 -8.23
C GLN A 305 8.59 -21.75 -8.99
N SER A 306 9.62 -20.91 -9.15
CA SER A 306 10.88 -21.32 -9.77
C SER A 306 11.77 -22.18 -8.84
N LEU A 307 11.37 -22.33 -7.57
CA LEU A 307 12.13 -23.08 -6.56
C LEU A 307 12.09 -24.59 -6.83
N PRO A 308 13.23 -25.31 -6.75
CA PRO A 308 13.26 -26.76 -6.87
C PRO A 308 12.55 -27.50 -5.73
N CYS A 309 12.49 -26.88 -4.55
CA CYS A 309 11.79 -27.40 -3.38
C CYS A 309 11.17 -26.25 -2.58
N LEU A 310 10.04 -26.52 -1.92
CA LEU A 310 9.44 -25.63 -0.95
C LEU A 310 10.35 -25.51 0.26
N THR A 311 10.66 -24.29 0.65
CA THR A 311 11.47 -23.99 1.84
C THR A 311 10.70 -23.05 2.76
N LEU A 312 10.83 -23.28 4.07
CA LEU A 312 10.14 -22.48 5.09
C LEU A 312 10.38 -20.97 4.92
N GLU A 313 11.63 -20.57 4.67
CA GLU A 313 12.04 -19.18 4.47
C GLU A 313 11.30 -18.50 3.30
N CYS A 314 11.21 -19.17 2.16
CA CYS A 314 10.54 -18.63 0.97
C CYS A 314 9.02 -18.62 1.12
N CYS A 315 8.44 -19.65 1.74
CA CYS A 315 7.01 -19.68 2.04
C CYS A 315 6.61 -18.54 2.99
N ASN A 316 7.38 -18.32 4.06
CA ASN A 316 7.17 -17.20 5.00
C ASN A 316 7.28 -15.84 4.30
N SER A 317 8.26 -15.68 3.41
CA SER A 317 8.44 -14.46 2.62
C SER A 317 7.24 -14.22 1.69
N LEU A 318 6.72 -15.28 1.07
CA LEU A 318 5.57 -15.21 0.18
C LEU A 318 4.28 -14.90 0.95
N MET A 319 4.03 -15.57 2.09
CA MET A 319 2.88 -15.29 2.94
C MET A 319 2.89 -13.85 3.47
N THR A 320 4.06 -13.35 3.87
CA THR A 320 4.23 -11.94 4.30
C THR A 320 3.95 -10.97 3.14
N SER A 321 4.40 -11.32 1.94
CA SER A 321 4.13 -10.56 0.71
C SER A 321 2.64 -10.53 0.35
N MET A 322 1.97 -11.68 0.39
CA MET A 322 0.52 -11.79 0.18
C MET A 322 -0.28 -10.96 1.19
N MET A 323 0.17 -10.96 2.46
CA MET A 323 -0.43 -10.15 3.52
C MET A 323 -0.35 -8.66 3.19
N HIS A 324 0.81 -8.19 2.74
CA HIS A 324 1.02 -6.79 2.37
C HIS A 324 0.14 -6.36 1.19
N CYS A 325 -0.04 -7.24 0.20
CA CYS A 325 -0.91 -7.01 -0.95
C CYS A 325 -2.42 -7.14 -0.64
N GLY A 326 -2.80 -7.48 0.59
CA GLY A 326 -4.21 -7.63 0.99
C GLY A 326 -4.88 -8.92 0.51
N ILE A 327 -4.10 -9.92 0.09
CA ILE A 327 -4.61 -11.19 -0.48
C ILE A 327 -4.60 -12.25 0.62
N ALA A 328 -5.43 -12.04 1.65
CA ALA A 328 -5.39 -12.86 2.88
C ALA A 328 -5.88 -14.31 2.69
N LYS A 329 -6.71 -14.58 1.66
CA LYS A 329 -7.27 -15.93 1.40
C LYS A 329 -6.19 -16.91 0.95
N ASP A 330 -5.33 -16.49 0.03
CA ASP A 330 -4.27 -17.31 -0.57
C ASP A 330 -3.21 -17.72 0.47
N ILE A 331 -3.07 -16.97 1.58
CA ILE A 331 -2.19 -17.32 2.71
C ILE A 331 -2.65 -18.62 3.38
N ILE A 332 -3.97 -18.83 3.50
CA ILE A 332 -4.53 -20.04 4.11
C ILE A 332 -4.30 -21.24 3.20
N GLU A 333 -4.44 -21.07 1.89
CA GLU A 333 -4.13 -22.11 0.89
C GLU A 333 -2.65 -22.45 0.91
N MET A 334 -1.77 -21.45 0.97
CA MET A 334 -0.33 -21.64 1.07
C MET A 334 0.06 -22.38 2.36
N PHE A 335 -0.58 -22.05 3.49
CA PHE A 335 -0.38 -22.78 4.73
C PHE A 335 -0.80 -24.25 4.61
N GLY A 336 -1.93 -24.53 3.96
CA GLY A 336 -2.36 -25.90 3.64
C GLY A 336 -1.30 -26.66 2.83
N LEU A 337 -0.77 -26.04 1.78
CA LEU A 337 0.31 -26.62 0.95
C LEU A 337 1.58 -26.90 1.77
N MET A 338 1.98 -26.00 2.66
CA MET A 338 3.15 -26.21 3.53
C MET A 338 2.99 -27.42 4.46
N ILE A 339 1.78 -27.63 4.98
CA ILE A 339 1.45 -28.77 5.84
C ILE A 339 1.45 -30.07 5.03
N ASP A 340 0.84 -30.08 3.85
CA ASP A 340 0.74 -31.25 2.98
C ASP A 340 2.13 -31.72 2.48
N GLU A 341 3.01 -30.77 2.15
CA GLU A 341 4.38 -31.03 1.68
C GLU A 341 5.38 -31.24 2.83
N GLY A 342 4.95 -31.09 4.09
CA GLY A 342 5.79 -31.32 5.26
C GLY A 342 6.97 -30.34 5.40
N THR A 343 6.79 -29.08 4.97
CA THR A 343 7.87 -28.05 4.93
C THR A 343 8.29 -27.56 6.33
N GLY A 344 7.58 -27.99 7.39
CA GLY A 344 7.72 -27.48 8.75
C GLY A 344 6.99 -26.14 8.92
N ILE A 345 6.74 -25.75 10.17
CA ILE A 345 6.13 -24.46 10.52
C ILE A 345 6.93 -23.81 11.65
N ASP A 346 6.95 -22.49 11.66
CA ASP A 346 7.59 -21.68 12.68
C ASP A 346 6.65 -20.58 13.22
N GLU A 347 7.17 -19.75 14.11
CA GLU A 347 6.44 -18.64 14.71
C GLU A 347 5.96 -17.62 13.67
N VAL A 348 6.74 -17.39 12.61
CA VAL A 348 6.42 -16.45 11.53
C VAL A 348 5.26 -16.98 10.69
N THR A 349 5.29 -18.28 10.34
CA THR A 349 4.18 -18.95 9.64
C THR A 349 2.88 -18.79 10.42
N LEU A 350 2.86 -19.21 11.69
CA LEU A 350 1.66 -19.22 12.52
C LEU A 350 1.13 -17.80 12.76
N SER A 351 2.02 -16.85 13.07
CA SER A 351 1.64 -15.45 13.27
C SER A 351 1.04 -14.82 12.01
N THR A 352 1.60 -15.11 10.83
CA THR A 352 1.11 -14.57 9.55
C THR A 352 -0.26 -15.16 9.18
N VAL A 353 -0.47 -16.47 9.39
CA VAL A 353 -1.76 -17.13 9.16
C VAL A 353 -2.84 -16.59 10.10
N LEU A 354 -2.54 -16.44 11.40
CA LEU A 354 -3.46 -15.86 12.37
C LEU A 354 -3.84 -14.42 12.02
N LYS A 355 -2.86 -13.63 11.58
CA LYS A 355 -3.11 -12.28 11.10
C LYS A 355 -3.96 -12.26 9.83
N ALA A 356 -3.78 -13.23 8.92
CA ALA A 356 -4.57 -13.36 7.69
C ALA A 356 -6.02 -13.66 8.02
N LEU A 357 -6.23 -14.62 8.95
CA LEU A 357 -7.55 -14.93 9.49
C LEU A 357 -8.19 -13.68 10.07
N SER A 358 -7.46 -12.89 10.86
CA SER A 358 -7.96 -11.67 11.50
C SER A 358 -8.45 -10.55 10.56
N VAL A 359 -8.10 -10.61 9.27
CA VAL A 359 -8.45 -9.61 8.24
C VAL A 359 -9.52 -10.13 7.28
N SER A 360 -9.72 -11.45 7.20
CA SER A 360 -10.72 -12.07 6.33
C SER A 360 -12.14 -11.90 6.88
N GLU A 361 -13.13 -11.61 6.03
CA GLU A 361 -14.56 -11.56 6.41
C GLU A 361 -15.08 -12.91 6.95
N ALA A 362 -14.34 -14.00 6.71
CA ALA A 362 -14.66 -15.36 7.11
C ALA A 362 -14.00 -15.79 8.44
N VAL A 363 -13.80 -14.89 9.41
CA VAL A 363 -13.36 -15.30 10.76
C VAL A 363 -14.43 -16.21 11.37
N THR A 364 -14.20 -17.52 11.33
CA THR A 364 -14.90 -18.45 12.20
C THR A 364 -14.04 -18.67 13.44
N SER A 365 -14.66 -18.66 14.63
CA SER A 365 -14.01 -19.05 15.89
C SER A 365 -13.28 -20.41 15.77
N HIS A 366 -13.79 -21.28 14.88
CA HIS A 366 -13.22 -22.58 14.58
C HIS A 366 -11.84 -22.51 13.93
N SER A 367 -11.64 -21.68 12.89
CA SER A 367 -10.34 -21.56 12.20
C SER A 367 -9.23 -21.05 13.13
N CYS A 368 -9.53 -20.06 13.98
CA CYS A 368 -8.57 -19.56 14.97
C CYS A 368 -8.18 -20.65 15.98
N THR A 369 -9.16 -21.46 16.41
CA THR A 369 -8.93 -22.57 17.34
C THR A 369 -8.07 -23.67 16.72
N LEU A 370 -8.26 -23.98 15.44
CA LEU A 370 -7.43 -24.98 14.74
C LEU A 370 -5.96 -24.55 14.68
N VAL A 371 -5.69 -23.28 14.33
CA VAL A 371 -4.32 -22.75 14.29
C VAL A 371 -3.73 -22.63 15.70
N HIS A 372 -4.53 -22.28 16.71
CA HIS A 372 -4.11 -22.28 18.10
C HIS A 372 -3.72 -23.70 18.58
N CYS A 373 -4.53 -24.72 18.27
CA CYS A 373 -4.16 -26.12 18.55
C CYS A 373 -2.88 -26.54 17.82
N CYS A 374 -2.66 -26.04 16.60
CA CYS A 374 -1.43 -26.27 15.84
C CYS A 374 -0.22 -25.64 16.56
N ALA A 375 -0.34 -24.39 17.02
CA ALA A 375 0.70 -23.71 17.79
C ALA A 375 1.07 -24.47 19.08
N ILE A 376 0.08 -24.99 19.82
CA ILE A 376 0.30 -25.81 21.01
C ILE A 376 1.06 -27.09 20.66
N LYS A 377 0.60 -27.84 19.66
CA LYS A 377 1.23 -29.11 19.25
C LYS A 377 2.66 -28.93 18.74
N SER A 378 2.94 -27.79 18.11
CA SER A 378 4.25 -27.46 17.56
C SER A 378 5.18 -26.77 18.57
N GLY A 379 4.71 -26.48 19.79
CA GLY A 379 5.52 -25.87 20.85
C GLY A 379 5.68 -24.36 20.75
N TYR A 380 4.90 -23.68 19.92
CA TYR A 380 4.94 -22.21 19.72
C TYR A 380 3.84 -21.45 20.48
N ALA A 381 3.08 -22.11 21.35
CA ALA A 381 1.98 -21.46 22.09
C ALA A 381 2.45 -20.35 23.05
N SER A 382 3.66 -20.47 23.59
CA SER A 382 4.30 -19.46 24.46
C SER A 382 5.17 -18.45 23.69
N ASP A 383 5.26 -18.57 22.36
CA ASP A 383 5.98 -17.58 21.55
C ASP A 383 5.23 -16.25 21.53
N ALA A 384 5.92 -15.17 21.87
CA ALA A 384 5.29 -13.86 22.04
C ALA A 384 4.63 -13.34 20.75
N ALA A 385 5.19 -13.61 19.57
CA ALA A 385 4.61 -13.16 18.30
C ALA A 385 3.35 -13.95 17.95
N VAL A 386 3.36 -15.27 18.16
CA VAL A 386 2.19 -16.13 17.99
C VAL A 386 1.09 -15.75 18.98
N SER A 387 1.41 -15.58 20.26
CA SER A 387 0.43 -15.19 21.28
C SER A 387 -0.17 -13.81 21.02
N CYS A 388 0.60 -12.82 20.56
CA CYS A 388 0.06 -11.51 20.14
C CYS A 388 -0.96 -11.65 19.00
N SER A 389 -0.65 -12.47 17.99
CA SER A 389 -1.55 -12.71 16.86
C SER A 389 -2.79 -13.52 17.26
N LEU A 390 -2.67 -14.47 18.20
CA LEU A 390 -3.80 -15.18 18.80
C LEU A 390 -4.71 -14.22 19.58
N ILE A 391 -4.14 -13.35 20.40
CA ILE A 391 -4.84 -12.31 21.15
C ILE A 391 -5.64 -11.40 20.20
N ASP A 392 -5.03 -10.90 19.13
CA ASP A 392 -5.71 -10.05 18.14
C ASP A 392 -6.85 -10.81 17.43
N ALA A 393 -6.60 -12.05 16.99
CA ALA A 393 -7.59 -12.87 16.30
C ALA A 393 -8.80 -13.22 17.19
N TYR A 394 -8.56 -13.63 18.44
CA TYR A 394 -9.62 -13.91 19.41
C TYR A 394 -10.38 -12.66 19.84
N SER A 395 -9.68 -11.54 20.05
CA SER A 395 -10.31 -10.26 20.39
C SER A 395 -11.23 -9.77 19.27
N LYS A 396 -10.82 -9.88 18.00
CA LYS A 396 -11.66 -9.51 16.84
C LYS A 396 -12.86 -10.42 16.64
N SER A 397 -12.77 -11.68 17.08
CA SER A 397 -13.90 -12.61 17.08
C SER A 397 -14.77 -12.51 18.35
N GLY A 398 -14.54 -11.49 19.19
CA GLY A 398 -15.32 -11.22 20.41
C GLY A 398 -15.00 -12.15 21.60
N GLN A 399 -14.03 -13.05 21.46
CA GLN A 399 -13.66 -14.04 22.48
C GLN A 399 -12.61 -13.48 23.45
N ASN A 400 -12.96 -12.39 24.14
CA ASN A 400 -12.06 -11.66 25.04
C ASN A 400 -11.52 -12.52 26.19
N GLU A 401 -12.32 -13.46 26.69
CA GLU A 401 -11.89 -14.38 27.75
C GLU A 401 -10.78 -15.34 27.28
N VAL A 402 -10.87 -15.83 26.05
CA VAL A 402 -9.83 -16.70 25.46
C VAL A 402 -8.57 -15.90 25.20
N SER A 403 -8.71 -14.67 24.68
CA SER A 403 -7.61 -13.73 24.52
C SER A 403 -6.88 -13.46 25.85
N ARG A 404 -7.63 -13.28 26.95
CA ARG A 404 -7.06 -13.09 28.29
C ARG A 404 -6.30 -14.32 28.78
N LYS A 405 -6.86 -15.52 28.59
CA LYS A 405 -6.17 -16.78 28.94
C LYS A 405 -4.84 -16.95 28.20
N VAL A 406 -4.83 -16.70 26.89
CA VAL A 406 -3.59 -16.75 26.08
C VAL A 406 -2.55 -15.77 26.61
N PHE A 407 -2.97 -14.58 27.05
CA PHE A 407 -2.07 -13.61 27.66
C PHE A 407 -1.53 -14.08 29.02
N ASP A 408 -2.39 -14.62 29.88
CA ASP A 408 -2.03 -15.08 31.23
C ASP A 408 -1.09 -16.31 31.22
N GLU A 409 -1.09 -17.10 30.13
CA GLU A 409 -0.21 -18.25 29.92
C GLU A 409 1.23 -17.86 29.52
N LEU A 410 1.52 -16.58 29.25
CA LEU A 410 2.86 -16.10 28.92
C LEU A 410 3.75 -15.98 30.17
N ASP A 411 4.88 -16.69 30.18
CA ASP A 411 5.86 -16.65 31.29
C ASP A 411 6.50 -15.26 31.48
N SER A 412 6.75 -14.54 30.37
CA SER A 412 7.38 -13.21 30.38
C SER A 412 6.79 -12.32 29.29
N PRO A 413 5.58 -11.75 29.51
CA PRO A 413 4.95 -10.85 28.54
C PRO A 413 5.79 -9.59 28.32
N ASN A 414 6.06 -9.27 27.04
CA ASN A 414 6.78 -8.06 26.64
C ASN A 414 5.78 -6.93 26.30
N VAL A 415 6.29 -5.72 25.99
CA VAL A 415 5.46 -4.55 25.65
C VAL A 415 4.46 -4.85 24.53
N PHE A 416 4.84 -5.64 23.51
CA PHE A 416 3.94 -6.00 22.40
C PHE A 416 2.78 -6.89 22.85
N SER A 417 3.01 -7.84 23.76
CA SER A 417 1.95 -8.68 24.34
C SER A 417 0.95 -7.83 25.14
N TRP A 418 1.46 -6.89 25.95
CA TRP A 418 0.61 -5.95 26.71
C TRP A 418 -0.20 -5.04 25.78
N THR A 419 0.44 -4.46 24.76
CA THR A 419 -0.23 -3.64 23.75
C THR A 419 -1.31 -4.43 23.02
N SER A 420 -1.07 -5.70 22.67
CA SER A 420 -2.03 -6.54 21.94
C SER A 420 -3.31 -6.79 22.75
N ILE A 421 -3.19 -7.15 24.03
CA ILE A 421 -4.37 -7.41 24.88
C ILE A 421 -5.13 -6.12 25.20
N ILE A 422 -4.42 -5.02 25.45
CA ILE A 422 -5.02 -3.70 25.66
C ILE A 422 -5.78 -3.24 24.40
N ASN A 423 -5.19 -3.42 23.22
CA ASN A 423 -5.85 -3.09 21.95
C ASN A 423 -7.09 -3.97 21.72
N GLY A 424 -7.02 -5.26 22.07
CA GLY A 424 -8.17 -6.16 22.05
C GLY A 424 -9.34 -5.66 22.89
N TYR A 425 -9.08 -5.26 24.14
CA TYR A 425 -10.09 -4.66 25.01
C TYR A 425 -10.61 -3.32 24.49
N ALA A 426 -9.74 -2.46 23.96
CA ALA A 426 -10.12 -1.14 23.44
C ALA A 426 -11.10 -1.24 22.26
N ARG A 427 -10.85 -2.19 21.34
CA ARG A 427 -11.71 -2.46 20.18
C ARG A 427 -13.09 -2.97 20.58
N ASN A 428 -13.17 -3.74 21.65
CA ASN A 428 -14.42 -4.29 22.17
C ASN A 428 -15.12 -3.36 23.18
N GLY A 429 -14.68 -2.10 23.30
CA GLY A 429 -15.29 -1.11 24.19
C GLY A 429 -15.11 -1.40 25.69
N MET A 430 -14.11 -2.21 26.05
CA MET A 430 -13.79 -2.61 27.43
C MET A 430 -12.74 -1.67 28.05
N GLY A 431 -13.01 -0.36 28.07
CA GLY A 431 -12.05 0.65 28.49
C GLY A 431 -11.57 0.54 29.93
N ARG A 432 -12.40 0.03 30.86
CA ARG A 432 -11.98 -0.19 32.25
C ARG A 432 -10.88 -1.26 32.34
N ASP A 433 -11.03 -2.33 31.58
CA ASP A 433 -10.04 -3.40 31.50
C ASP A 433 -8.75 -2.89 30.85
N CYS A 434 -8.82 -2.01 29.84
CA CYS A 434 -7.62 -1.35 29.29
C CYS A 434 -6.82 -0.59 30.36
N VAL A 435 -7.51 0.18 31.21
CA VAL A 435 -6.87 0.96 32.28
C VAL A 435 -6.30 0.04 33.37
N GLU A 436 -6.96 -1.07 33.70
CA GLU A 436 -6.42 -2.03 34.66
C GLU A 436 -5.19 -2.76 34.12
N MET A 437 -5.21 -3.16 32.84
CA MET A 437 -4.05 -3.77 32.19
C MET A 437 -2.84 -2.83 32.16
N LEU A 438 -3.05 -1.53 31.92
CA LEU A 438 -1.98 -0.53 32.02
C LEU A 438 -1.38 -0.45 33.43
N LYS A 439 -2.23 -0.50 34.47
CA LYS A 439 -1.76 -0.50 35.87
C LYS A 439 -1.01 -1.80 36.20
N GLU A 440 -1.44 -2.94 35.68
CA GLU A 440 -0.70 -4.21 35.84
C GLU A 440 0.67 -4.15 35.15
N MET A 441 0.74 -3.58 33.94
CA MET A 441 1.99 -3.35 33.23
C MET A 441 2.96 -2.44 34.03
N ASP A 442 2.45 -1.35 34.61
CA ASP A 442 3.21 -0.47 35.50
C ASP A 442 3.77 -1.22 36.72
N ARG A 443 2.95 -2.06 37.37
CA ARG A 443 3.36 -2.86 38.55
C ARG A 443 4.48 -3.84 38.21
N LYS A 444 4.60 -4.26 36.95
CA LYS A 444 5.68 -5.11 36.43
C LYS A 444 6.93 -4.33 36.03
N ASN A 445 6.96 -3.00 36.24
CA ASN A 445 8.05 -2.10 35.84
C ASN A 445 8.35 -2.12 34.32
N LEU A 446 7.33 -2.40 33.49
CA LEU A 446 7.44 -2.29 32.04
C LEU A 446 6.93 -0.91 31.62
N VAL A 447 7.74 -0.19 30.84
CA VAL A 447 7.38 1.14 30.35
C VAL A 447 6.49 0.98 29.11
N PRO A 448 5.23 1.46 29.12
CA PRO A 448 4.37 1.45 27.93
C PRO A 448 4.96 2.33 26.83
N ASP A 449 4.71 1.96 25.58
CA ASP A 449 5.09 2.77 24.43
C ASP A 449 3.91 3.67 23.96
N GLU A 450 4.15 4.53 22.97
CA GLU A 450 3.13 5.42 22.42
C GLU A 450 1.91 4.65 21.89
N VAL A 451 2.11 3.44 21.34
CA VAL A 451 1.04 2.60 20.80
C VAL A 451 0.20 2.01 21.93
N THR A 452 0.83 1.53 23.01
CA THR A 452 0.13 1.05 24.22
C THR A 452 -0.81 2.13 24.75
N ILE A 453 -0.28 3.34 24.95
CA ILE A 453 -1.06 4.48 25.47
C ILE A 453 -2.21 4.84 24.52
N LEU A 454 -1.95 4.88 23.21
CA LEU A 454 -2.98 5.17 22.22
C LEU A 454 -4.13 4.16 22.30
N SER A 455 -3.83 2.86 22.45
CA SER A 455 -4.86 1.84 22.64
C SER A 455 -5.64 2.03 23.94
N VAL A 456 -5.00 2.40 25.05
CA VAL A 456 -5.71 2.70 26.32
C VAL A 456 -6.63 3.91 26.17
N LEU A 457 -6.15 5.01 25.58
CA LEU A 457 -6.95 6.22 25.36
C LEU A 457 -8.11 5.95 24.39
N SER A 458 -7.89 5.13 23.35
CA SER A 458 -8.96 4.72 22.44
C SER A 458 -10.04 3.91 23.16
N GLY A 459 -9.63 2.99 24.04
CA GLY A 459 -10.56 2.27 24.92
C GLY A 459 -11.32 3.22 25.85
N CYS A 460 -10.65 4.22 26.42
CA CYS A 460 -11.29 5.25 27.23
C CYS A 460 -12.31 6.06 26.40
N SER A 461 -11.97 6.44 25.16
CA SER A 461 -12.88 7.16 24.24
C SER A 461 -14.14 6.35 23.95
N HIS A 462 -13.99 5.07 23.61
CA HIS A 462 -15.12 4.20 23.31
C HIS A 462 -16.02 3.93 24.54
N SER A 463 -15.45 3.91 25.75
CA SER A 463 -16.18 3.67 26.99
C SER A 463 -16.58 4.95 27.75
N GLY A 464 -16.24 6.13 27.24
CA GLY A 464 -16.53 7.43 27.88
C GLY A 464 -15.78 7.69 29.21
N LEU A 465 -14.62 7.07 29.42
CA LEU A 465 -13.81 7.20 30.65
C LEU A 465 -12.94 8.47 30.61
N VAL A 466 -13.57 9.63 30.74
CA VAL A 466 -12.91 10.94 30.59
C VAL A 466 -11.86 11.19 31.68
N GLU A 467 -12.21 10.95 32.94
CA GLU A 467 -11.31 11.24 34.08
C GLU A 467 -10.04 10.40 34.01
N GLU A 468 -10.17 9.09 33.76
CA GLU A 468 -9.04 8.19 33.62
C GLU A 468 -8.17 8.54 32.41
N GLY A 469 -8.79 8.85 31.27
CA GLY A 469 -8.07 9.30 30.07
C GLY A 469 -7.26 10.58 30.30
N GLU A 470 -7.81 11.55 31.04
CA GLU A 470 -7.11 12.78 31.39
C GLU A 470 -5.94 12.55 32.34
N VAL A 471 -6.11 11.70 33.35
CA VAL A 471 -5.02 11.36 34.27
C VAL A 471 -3.86 10.70 33.51
N ILE A 472 -4.17 9.76 32.62
CA ILE A 472 -3.17 9.08 31.80
C ILE A 472 -2.45 10.08 30.89
N PHE A 473 -3.20 10.89 30.12
CA PHE A 473 -2.64 11.86 29.17
C PHE A 473 -1.71 12.88 29.84
N ASN A 474 -2.11 13.44 30.99
CA ASN A 474 -1.29 14.41 31.73
C ASN A 474 -0.05 13.79 32.38
N SER A 475 -0.04 12.47 32.59
CA SER A 475 1.10 11.76 33.17
C SER A 475 2.16 11.32 32.13
N LEU A 476 1.91 11.50 30.83
CA LEU A 476 2.76 10.94 29.76
C LEU A 476 4.22 11.37 29.80
N GLU A 477 4.48 12.68 29.85
CA GLU A 477 5.85 13.20 29.87
C GLU A 477 6.55 12.92 31.21
N SER A 478 5.82 13.07 32.32
CA SER A 478 6.39 12.99 33.67
C SER A 478 6.65 11.55 34.14
N LYS A 479 5.79 10.60 33.78
CA LYS A 479 5.86 9.21 34.23
C LYS A 479 6.52 8.29 33.19
N TYR A 480 6.26 8.51 31.91
CA TYR A 480 6.68 7.61 30.83
C TYR A 480 7.74 8.23 29.90
N GLY A 481 8.01 9.54 30.01
CA GLY A 481 8.92 10.24 29.10
C GLY A 481 8.40 10.32 27.66
N ILE A 482 7.10 10.10 27.45
CA ILE A 482 6.47 10.14 26.12
C ILE A 482 5.97 11.55 25.85
N VAL A 483 6.50 12.18 24.81
CA VAL A 483 5.97 13.45 24.29
C VAL A 483 4.72 13.13 23.45
N PRO A 484 3.54 13.67 23.79
CA PRO A 484 2.30 13.31 23.09
C PRO A 484 2.36 13.71 21.61
N GLY A 485 2.26 12.72 20.71
CA GLY A 485 2.20 12.92 19.27
C GLY A 485 0.78 13.24 18.76
N ARG A 486 0.66 13.54 17.46
CA ARG A 486 -0.61 13.90 16.80
C ARG A 486 -1.76 12.90 17.01
N LYS A 487 -1.45 11.60 17.06
CA LYS A 487 -2.45 10.52 17.27
C LYS A 487 -3.04 10.53 18.68
N LEU A 488 -2.21 10.80 19.69
CA LEU A 488 -2.64 10.89 21.09
C LEU A 488 -3.53 12.11 21.32
N TYR A 489 -3.19 13.26 20.72
CA TYR A 489 -4.05 14.44 20.73
C TYR A 489 -5.40 14.18 20.04
N ALA A 490 -5.41 13.56 18.86
CA ALA A 490 -6.64 13.21 18.16
C ALA A 490 -7.55 12.30 19.01
N CYS A 491 -6.98 11.30 19.67
CA CYS A 491 -7.73 10.40 20.54
C CYS A 491 -8.29 11.11 21.78
N MET A 492 -7.50 12.01 22.40
CA MET A 492 -7.94 12.79 23.56
C MET A 492 -9.05 13.79 23.19
N VAL A 493 -8.95 14.42 22.02
CA VAL A 493 -9.98 15.32 21.48
C VAL A 493 -11.26 14.56 21.15
N ASP A 494 -11.16 13.36 20.57
CA ASP A 494 -12.31 12.48 20.34
C ASP A 494 -13.00 12.08 21.66
N LEU A 495 -12.24 11.69 22.70
CA LEU A 495 -12.78 11.38 24.03
C LEU A 495 -13.54 12.57 24.64
N LEU A 496 -12.92 13.75 24.67
CA LEU A 496 -13.55 14.98 25.21
C LEU A 496 -14.75 15.42 24.37
N GLY A 497 -14.63 15.32 23.06
CA GLY A 497 -15.65 15.68 22.09
C GLY A 497 -16.90 14.81 22.22
N ARG A 498 -16.75 13.48 22.29
CA ARG A 498 -17.86 12.55 22.54
C ARG A 498 -18.56 12.82 23.86
N ALA A 499 -17.82 13.20 24.90
CA ALA A 499 -18.35 13.58 26.20
C ALA A 499 -19.02 14.97 26.25
N GLY A 500 -19.03 15.73 25.14
CA GLY A 500 -19.61 17.08 25.06
C GLY A 500 -18.72 18.19 25.62
N LEU A 501 -17.49 17.88 26.03
CA LEU A 501 -16.52 18.84 26.59
C LEU A 501 -15.71 19.55 25.47
N VAL A 502 -16.40 20.03 24.44
CA VAL A 502 -15.82 20.60 23.21
C VAL A 502 -14.92 21.82 23.47
N GLU A 503 -15.24 22.65 24.46
CA GLU A 503 -14.37 23.78 24.86
C GLU A 503 -13.03 23.33 25.44
N LYS A 504 -13.03 22.21 26.19
CA LYS A 504 -11.81 21.65 26.77
C LYS A 504 -10.96 21.01 25.69
N ALA A 505 -11.59 20.36 24.71
CA ALA A 505 -10.95 19.79 23.53
C ALA A 505 -10.28 20.87 22.65
N GLU A 506 -10.96 21.99 22.39
CA GLU A 506 -10.40 23.12 21.64
C GLU A 506 -9.19 23.73 22.37
N LYS A 507 -9.29 23.96 23.68
CA LYS A 507 -8.17 24.46 24.50
C LYS A 507 -6.97 23.50 24.51
N LEU A 508 -7.21 22.19 24.41
CA LEU A 508 -6.14 21.19 24.34
C LEU A 508 -5.38 21.29 23.02
N LEU A 509 -6.07 21.50 21.89
CA LEU A 509 -5.44 21.71 20.58
C LEU A 509 -4.62 22.98 20.52
N PHE A 510 -5.10 24.08 21.11
CA PHE A 510 -4.30 25.32 21.19
C PHE A 510 -3.05 25.21 22.07
N LYS A 511 -3.00 24.23 22.98
CA LYS A 511 -1.83 23.94 23.80
C LYS A 511 -0.85 22.96 23.14
N ALA A 512 -1.25 22.30 22.05
CA ALA A 512 -0.40 21.37 21.35
C ALA A 512 0.82 22.10 20.76
N ARG A 513 1.98 21.46 20.79
CA ARG A 513 3.22 21.99 20.21
C ARG A 513 3.30 21.55 18.74
N GLY A 514 3.67 22.44 17.82
CA GLY A 514 3.80 22.14 16.39
C GLY A 514 2.91 23.01 15.52
N ASP A 515 2.90 22.72 14.21
CA ASP A 515 2.02 23.40 13.25
C ASP A 515 0.60 22.83 13.37
N ALA A 516 -0.43 23.66 13.14
CA ALA A 516 -1.81 23.21 13.15
C ALA A 516 -2.07 22.09 12.13
N ALA A 517 -1.31 22.07 11.04
CA ALA A 517 -1.33 21.03 10.00
C ALA A 517 -1.02 19.62 10.52
N ASP A 518 -0.28 19.50 11.62
CA ASP A 518 0.04 18.19 12.20
C ASP A 518 -1.17 17.51 12.86
N TYR A 519 -2.28 18.25 13.07
CA TYR A 519 -3.42 17.83 13.90
C TYR A 519 -4.77 17.77 13.14
N CYS A 520 -4.78 17.64 11.81
CA CYS A 520 -6.02 17.58 11.00
C CYS A 520 -7.07 16.58 11.53
N ILE A 521 -6.65 15.37 11.91
CA ILE A 521 -7.55 14.33 12.44
C ILE A 521 -8.24 14.81 13.73
N ALA A 522 -7.51 15.51 14.59
CA ALA A 522 -8.06 16.01 15.85
C ALA A 522 -9.08 17.13 15.63
N TRP A 523 -8.80 18.06 14.71
CA TRP A 523 -9.76 19.09 14.29
C TRP A 523 -11.02 18.49 13.65
N SER A 524 -10.86 17.43 12.84
CA SER A 524 -11.97 16.66 12.28
C SER A 524 -12.83 16.03 13.38
N SER A 525 -12.23 15.37 14.36
CA SER A 525 -12.95 14.82 15.53
C SER A 525 -13.67 15.92 16.34
N LEU A 526 -13.06 17.10 16.49
CA LEU A 526 -13.68 18.24 17.18
C LEU A 526 -14.90 18.78 16.42
N LEU A 527 -14.80 18.98 15.10
CA LEU A 527 -15.91 19.44 14.26
C LEU A 527 -17.08 18.46 14.30
N GLN A 528 -16.80 17.16 14.18
CA GLN A 528 -17.79 16.10 14.30
C GLN A 528 -18.47 16.11 15.69
N SER A 529 -17.73 16.40 16.76
CA SER A 529 -18.29 16.51 18.10
C SER A 529 -19.14 17.78 18.27
N CYS A 530 -18.69 18.91 17.73
CA CYS A 530 -19.44 20.17 17.77
C CYS A 530 -20.77 20.06 17.00
N ARG A 531 -20.78 19.29 15.90
CA ARG A 531 -21.98 18.93 15.16
C ARG A 531 -22.98 18.16 16.04
N VAL A 532 -22.53 17.08 16.69
CA VAL A 532 -23.39 16.24 17.54
C VAL A 532 -23.94 17.00 18.76
N HIS A 533 -23.12 17.86 19.37
CA HIS A 533 -23.52 18.61 20.58
C HIS A 533 -24.08 20.02 20.28
N GLY A 534 -24.26 20.38 19.01
CA GLY A 534 -24.84 21.67 18.60
C GLY A 534 -24.02 22.90 18.97
N ASN A 535 -22.69 22.79 19.11
CA ASN A 535 -21.82 23.93 19.44
C ASN A 535 -21.36 24.66 18.17
N GLU A 536 -22.15 25.64 17.74
CA GLU A 536 -21.91 26.37 16.49
C GLU A 536 -20.61 27.19 16.50
N ALA A 537 -20.29 27.83 17.63
CA ALA A 537 -19.17 28.77 17.71
C ALA A 537 -17.81 28.08 17.54
N ILE A 538 -17.60 26.95 18.21
CA ILE A 538 -16.37 26.15 18.06
C ILE A 538 -16.38 25.42 16.72
N GLY A 539 -17.53 24.92 16.29
CA GLY A 539 -17.66 24.21 15.02
C GLY A 539 -17.30 25.08 13.80
N ARG A 540 -17.72 26.35 13.76
CA ARG A 540 -17.31 27.29 12.68
C ARG A 540 -15.79 27.49 12.62
N ARG A 541 -15.13 27.70 13.77
CA ARG A 541 -13.66 27.82 13.82
C ARG A 541 -12.95 26.53 13.41
N ALA A 542 -13.43 25.37 13.87
CA ALA A 542 -12.85 24.09 13.49
C ALA A 542 -13.00 23.81 11.99
N ALA A 543 -14.12 24.23 11.39
CA ALA A 543 -14.35 24.14 9.94
C ALA A 543 -13.39 25.02 9.12
N GLU A 544 -13.16 26.26 9.55
CA GLU A 544 -12.20 27.17 8.91
C GLU A 544 -10.78 26.60 8.94
N VAL A 545 -10.32 26.16 10.11
CA VAL A 545 -8.99 25.56 10.27
C VAL A 545 -8.85 24.32 9.38
N LEU A 546 -9.85 23.44 9.32
CA LEU A 546 -9.77 22.24 8.48
C LEU A 546 -9.67 22.53 6.97
N ILE A 547 -10.39 23.54 6.49
CA ILE A 547 -10.34 23.97 5.09
C ILE A 547 -8.96 24.54 4.72
N ASP A 548 -8.36 25.30 5.64
CA ASP A 548 -7.03 25.88 5.44
C ASP A 548 -5.93 24.81 5.46
N LEU A 549 -6.07 23.79 6.31
CA LEU A 549 -5.08 22.73 6.47
C LEU A 549 -5.10 21.67 5.35
N GLU A 550 -6.28 21.25 4.90
CA GLU A 550 -6.42 20.25 3.83
C GLU A 550 -7.26 20.77 2.65
N PRO A 551 -6.74 21.77 1.90
CA PRO A 551 -7.47 22.40 0.80
C PRO A 551 -7.85 21.42 -0.33
N ASP A 552 -7.13 20.31 -0.45
CA ASP A 552 -7.33 19.31 -1.51
C ASP A 552 -8.03 18.02 -1.03
N ASN A 553 -8.36 17.92 0.27
CA ASN A 553 -9.03 16.73 0.82
C ASN A 553 -10.55 16.85 0.71
N PHE A 554 -11.13 16.21 -0.29
CA PHE A 554 -12.58 16.19 -0.52
C PHE A 554 -13.40 15.71 0.69
N GLY A 555 -12.87 14.77 1.48
CA GLY A 555 -13.53 14.25 2.68
C GLY A 555 -13.76 15.33 3.74
N VAL A 556 -12.81 16.27 3.88
CA VAL A 556 -12.91 17.41 4.81
C VAL A 556 -14.03 18.36 4.39
N TYR A 557 -14.13 18.68 3.10
CA TYR A 557 -15.20 19.56 2.60
C TYR A 557 -16.60 18.96 2.80
N ILE A 558 -16.76 17.64 2.60
CA ILE A 558 -18.02 16.97 2.90
C ILE A 558 -18.35 17.10 4.38
N GLN A 559 -17.38 16.88 5.27
CA GLN A 559 -17.58 16.96 6.70
C GLN A 559 -18.00 18.38 7.13
N VAL A 560 -17.34 19.40 6.60
CA VAL A 560 -17.67 20.80 6.87
C VAL A 560 -19.04 21.18 6.31
N SER A 561 -19.37 20.76 5.09
CA SER A 561 -20.71 20.99 4.52
C SER A 561 -21.81 20.35 5.37
N LYS A 562 -21.60 19.11 5.87
CA LYS A 562 -22.54 18.44 6.76
C LYS A 562 -22.75 19.22 8.05
N PHE A 563 -21.68 19.75 8.65
CA PHE A 563 -21.78 20.63 9.81
C PHE A 563 -22.64 21.89 9.54
N TYR A 564 -22.35 22.64 8.47
CA TYR A 564 -23.11 23.85 8.13
C TYR A 564 -24.58 23.57 7.79
N PHE A 565 -24.86 22.41 7.17
CA PHE A 565 -26.23 21.96 6.91
C PHE A 565 -27.01 21.73 8.20
N GLU A 566 -26.40 21.07 9.19
CA GLU A 566 -27.06 20.72 10.45
C GLU A 566 -27.31 21.92 11.37
N ILE A 567 -26.45 22.95 11.33
CA ILE A 567 -26.68 24.21 12.04
C ILE A 567 -27.64 25.17 11.31
N GLY A 568 -28.22 24.74 10.18
CA GLY A 568 -29.21 25.50 9.40
C GLY A 568 -28.66 26.53 8.41
N ASP A 569 -27.34 26.55 8.18
CA ASP A 569 -26.66 27.48 7.27
C ASP A 569 -26.52 26.86 5.86
N PHE A 570 -27.67 26.66 5.20
CA PHE A 570 -27.78 25.92 3.93
C PHE A 570 -26.99 26.56 2.77
N GLU A 571 -26.83 27.88 2.79
CA GLU A 571 -26.10 28.63 1.76
C GLU A 571 -24.60 28.31 1.80
N ILE A 572 -24.01 28.34 3.00
CA ILE A 572 -22.59 28.02 3.19
C ILE A 572 -22.34 26.53 2.91
N SER A 573 -23.23 25.65 3.38
CA SER A 573 -23.14 24.22 3.09
C SER A 573 -23.07 23.92 1.58
N ARG A 574 -23.93 24.55 0.78
CA ARG A 574 -23.95 24.38 -0.68
C ARG A 574 -22.67 24.89 -1.34
N ARG A 575 -22.23 26.11 -0.98
CA ARG A 575 -20.99 26.70 -1.52
C ARG A 575 -19.77 25.84 -1.22
N ILE A 576 -19.69 25.26 -0.02
CA ILE A 576 -18.58 24.37 0.36
C ILE A 576 -18.58 23.10 -0.49
N ARG A 577 -19.76 22.52 -0.82
CA ARG A 577 -19.85 21.38 -1.75
C ARG A 577 -19.45 21.75 -3.18
N GLU A 578 -19.84 22.94 -3.65
CA GLU A 578 -19.46 23.44 -4.97
C GLU A 578 -17.94 23.63 -5.08
N ILE A 579 -17.30 24.19 -4.04
CA ILE A 579 -15.84 24.34 -3.96
C ILE A 579 -15.17 22.96 -3.97
N ALA A 580 -15.66 22.01 -3.18
CA ALA A 580 -15.13 20.64 -3.13
C ALA A 580 -15.17 19.95 -4.50
N ALA A 581 -16.32 20.02 -5.18
CA ALA A 581 -16.53 19.42 -6.50
C ALA A 581 -15.64 20.09 -7.57
N SER A 582 -15.44 21.40 -7.50
CA SER A 582 -14.56 22.13 -8.42
C SER A 582 -13.07 21.74 -8.26
N ARG A 583 -12.63 21.50 -7.02
CA ARG A 583 -11.24 21.10 -6.72
C ARG A 583 -10.95 19.65 -7.07
N GLU A 584 -11.90 18.74 -6.85
CA GLU A 584 -11.77 17.34 -7.26
C GLU A 584 -11.68 17.21 -8.80
N LEU A 585 -12.50 17.97 -9.53
CA LEU A 585 -12.42 18.08 -10.99
C LEU A 585 -11.04 18.58 -11.45
N MET A 586 -10.50 19.60 -10.79
CA MET A 586 -9.15 20.14 -11.08
C MET A 586 -8.03 19.13 -10.78
N ARG A 587 -8.17 18.33 -9.72
CA ARG A 587 -7.19 17.28 -9.37
C ARG A 587 -7.16 16.17 -10.40
N GLU A 588 -8.31 15.68 -10.85
CA GLU A 588 -8.40 14.66 -11.91
C GLU A 588 -7.85 15.18 -13.24
N ILE A 589 -8.07 16.46 -13.57
CA ILE A 589 -7.44 17.12 -14.71
C ILE A 589 -5.91 17.27 -14.50
N GLY A 590 -5.45 17.53 -13.28
CA GLY A 590 -4.03 17.63 -12.92
C GLY A 590 -3.25 16.32 -13.08
N TYR A 591 -3.86 15.17 -12.79
CA TYR A 591 -3.29 13.85 -13.09
C TYR A 591 -3.15 13.58 -14.59
N ILE A 592 -4.08 14.11 -15.41
CA ILE A 592 -3.99 14.07 -16.88
C ILE A 592 -2.84 14.93 -17.40
N VAL A 593 -2.56 16.08 -16.77
CA VAL A 593 -1.48 17.00 -17.19
C VAL A 593 -0.09 16.52 -16.73
N THR A 594 0.04 15.90 -15.56
CA THR A 594 1.33 15.37 -15.07
C THR A 594 1.79 14.12 -15.83
N ALA A 595 0.88 13.29 -16.34
CA ALA A 595 1.21 12.18 -17.24
C ALA A 595 1.70 12.64 -18.63
N TYR A 596 1.44 13.90 -19.02
CA TYR A 596 1.87 14.50 -20.30
C TYR A 596 2.89 15.65 -20.15
N GLY A 597 3.35 15.92 -18.93
CA GLY A 597 4.09 17.14 -18.55
C GLY A 597 5.62 17.06 -18.64
N ALA A 598 6.20 16.30 -19.58
CA ALA A 598 7.59 16.48 -20.00
C ALA A 598 7.68 17.32 -21.29
N ALA A 599 6.85 18.36 -21.42
CA ALA A 599 7.06 19.43 -22.40
C ALA A 599 6.29 20.71 -22.02
N LYS A 600 7.07 21.76 -21.72
CA LYS A 600 6.75 23.20 -21.60
C LYS A 600 6.13 23.75 -20.30
N LYS A 601 6.97 24.57 -19.66
CA LYS A 601 6.64 25.69 -18.75
C LYS A 601 5.73 26.75 -19.41
N MET A 602 4.69 27.18 -18.70
CA MET A 602 4.14 28.56 -18.64
C MET A 602 3.23 28.61 -17.39
N VAL A 603 3.77 29.03 -16.23
CA VAL A 603 3.70 30.37 -15.59
C VAL A 603 2.32 30.70 -15.00
N TYR A 604 2.34 30.77 -13.66
CA TYR A 604 1.46 31.46 -12.72
C TYR A 604 0.79 32.73 -13.25
N THR A 605 -0.54 32.77 -13.19
CA THR A 605 -1.37 33.95 -12.89
C THR A 605 -2.81 33.44 -12.78
N ASP A 606 -3.35 33.35 -11.56
CA ASP A 606 -4.78 33.49 -11.21
C ASP A 606 -4.97 33.21 -9.71
N LEU A 607 -4.14 33.89 -8.89
CA LEU A 607 -4.22 33.90 -7.43
C LEU A 607 -4.90 35.18 -6.91
N ASP A 608 -5.56 35.94 -7.78
CA ASP A 608 -6.08 37.30 -7.48
C ASP A 608 -7.61 37.34 -7.23
N ILE A 609 -8.27 36.19 -7.19
CA ILE A 609 -9.72 36.07 -6.90
C ILE A 609 -9.97 35.69 -5.43
N LEU A 610 -8.99 35.10 -4.74
CA LEU A 610 -9.11 34.65 -3.34
C LEU A 610 -8.87 35.76 -2.30
N GLU A 611 -8.24 36.87 -2.68
CA GLU A 611 -8.01 38.00 -1.75
C GLU A 611 -9.25 38.91 -1.58
N LYS A 612 -10.25 38.79 -2.47
CA LYS A 612 -11.47 39.63 -2.45
C LYS A 612 -12.63 39.06 -1.63
N LEU A 613 -12.47 37.89 -1.00
CA LEU A 613 -13.48 37.28 -0.14
C LEU A 613 -13.42 37.72 1.33
N VAL A 614 -12.45 38.54 1.74
CA VAL A 614 -12.22 38.87 3.16
C VAL A 614 -12.87 40.20 3.61
N ASN A 615 -13.33 41.09 2.73
CA ASN A 615 -13.91 42.36 3.18
C ASN A 615 -15.41 42.48 2.87
N PHE A 616 -16.20 42.38 3.94
CA PHE A 616 -17.56 42.92 4.05
C PHE A 616 -17.54 44.43 3.79
N ASP A 617 -18.26 44.90 2.76
CA ASP A 617 -19.06 46.14 2.79
C ASP A 617 -19.92 46.24 1.52
N ILE A 618 -21.22 46.46 1.70
CA ILE A 618 -22.21 46.77 0.65
C ILE A 618 -22.22 48.30 0.46
N PRO A 619 -22.21 48.80 -0.79
CA PRO A 619 -23.36 49.58 -1.25
C PRO A 619 -23.80 49.33 -2.71
N GLU A 620 -25.05 49.73 -2.93
CA GLU A 620 -25.93 49.57 -4.09
C GLU A 620 -25.47 50.27 -5.39
N ASP A 621 -26.12 49.83 -6.48
CA ASP A 621 -26.30 50.45 -7.82
C ASP A 621 -25.08 50.61 -8.74
N ASP A 622 -25.02 49.83 -9.82
CA ASP A 622 -25.40 50.33 -11.15
C ASP A 622 -25.50 49.20 -12.20
N ALA A 623 -26.47 49.36 -13.10
CA ALA A 623 -26.71 48.49 -14.25
C ALA A 623 -25.62 48.64 -15.32
N GLY A 624 -25.27 47.56 -16.02
CA GLY A 624 -24.42 47.64 -17.20
C GLY A 624 -23.99 46.27 -17.73
N ASP A 625 -24.39 46.02 -18.97
CA ASP A 625 -24.20 44.79 -19.74
C ASP A 625 -22.73 44.35 -19.92
N ASP A 626 -22.64 43.08 -20.36
CA ASP A 626 -21.61 42.51 -21.23
C ASP A 626 -20.48 41.73 -20.55
N TYR A 627 -20.57 40.40 -20.58
CA TYR A 627 -19.42 39.51 -20.78
C TYR A 627 -19.92 38.11 -21.19
N ASP A 628 -20.17 37.97 -22.50
CA ASP A 628 -20.28 36.67 -23.15
C ASP A 628 -19.01 36.37 -23.96
N SER A 629 -18.67 35.09 -24.07
CA SER A 629 -17.69 34.50 -25.00
C SER A 629 -16.17 34.72 -24.79
N LYS A 630 -15.50 33.73 -24.16
CA LYS A 630 -14.19 33.21 -24.64
C LYS A 630 -14.10 31.70 -24.41
N VAL A 631 -14.79 30.96 -25.27
CA VAL A 631 -14.69 29.50 -25.39
C VAL A 631 -14.30 29.19 -26.84
N PHE A 632 -13.05 28.74 -26.98
CA PHE A 632 -12.48 27.94 -28.07
C PHE A 632 -12.65 28.42 -29.53
N ASP A 633 -11.53 28.88 -30.08
CA ASP A 633 -11.32 29.07 -31.51
C ASP A 633 -11.75 27.83 -32.35
N LEU A 634 -12.40 28.11 -33.48
CA LEU A 634 -12.79 27.17 -34.53
C LEU A 634 -11.59 26.32 -35.03
N PRO A 635 -11.79 25.06 -35.47
CA PRO A 635 -10.69 24.25 -35.97
C PRO A 635 -10.25 24.70 -37.37
N SER A 636 -9.11 25.38 -37.44
CA SER A 636 -8.32 25.49 -38.68
C SER A 636 -7.70 24.12 -39.00
N PHE A 637 -8.00 23.56 -40.17
CA PHE A 637 -7.36 22.35 -40.67
C PHE A 637 -5.84 22.58 -40.82
N SER A 638 -5.03 21.95 -39.95
CA SER A 638 -3.59 21.89 -40.14
C SER A 638 -3.25 20.99 -41.33
N SER A 639 -2.57 21.53 -42.34
CA SER A 639 -2.05 20.80 -43.50
C SER A 639 -1.19 19.61 -43.07
N GLY A 640 -1.66 18.38 -43.30
CA GLY A 640 -0.89 17.16 -43.00
C GLY A 640 -1.68 15.87 -42.72
N LYS A 641 -3.01 15.86 -42.87
CA LYS A 641 -3.83 14.64 -42.69
C LYS A 641 -4.16 13.97 -44.03
N ASN A 642 -4.16 12.64 -44.06
CA ASN A 642 -4.51 11.85 -45.24
C ASN A 642 -6.03 11.72 -45.38
N LEU A 643 -6.64 12.46 -46.32
CA LEU A 643 -8.09 12.45 -46.53
C LEU A 643 -8.53 11.20 -47.31
N VAL A 644 -9.50 10.47 -46.77
CA VAL A 644 -10.10 9.27 -47.35
C VAL A 644 -11.61 9.49 -47.40
N SER A 645 -12.13 9.95 -48.55
CA SER A 645 -13.57 10.18 -48.72
C SER A 645 -14.28 8.93 -49.22
N VAL A 646 -15.45 8.60 -48.66
CA VAL A 646 -16.25 7.44 -49.09
C VAL A 646 -16.62 7.49 -50.58
N ASP A 647 -16.78 8.69 -51.14
CA ASP A 647 -17.07 8.90 -52.57
C ASP A 647 -15.94 8.40 -53.47
N THR A 648 -14.69 8.52 -53.02
CA THR A 648 -13.52 8.04 -53.78
C THR A 648 -13.45 6.51 -53.87
N PHE A 649 -14.26 5.82 -53.05
CA PHE A 649 -14.43 4.37 -53.05
C PHE A 649 -15.74 3.93 -53.72
N GLY A 650 -16.41 4.82 -54.46
CA GLY A 650 -17.56 4.49 -55.29
C GLY A 650 -18.93 4.66 -54.62
N ALA A 651 -19.02 5.37 -53.49
CA ALA A 651 -20.29 5.64 -52.84
C ALA A 651 -21.19 6.55 -53.71
N ALA A 652 -22.43 6.12 -53.94
CA ALA A 652 -23.46 6.79 -54.71
C ALA A 652 -24.13 7.92 -53.95
N GLY A 653 -24.24 7.86 -52.62
CA GLY A 653 -24.66 8.99 -51.78
C GLY A 653 -26.03 9.60 -52.13
N ASP A 654 -26.94 8.78 -52.66
CA ASP A 654 -28.31 9.12 -53.07
C ASP A 654 -29.40 8.70 -52.05
N GLY A 655 -29.00 8.00 -50.99
CA GLY A 655 -29.86 7.49 -49.92
C GLY A 655 -30.63 6.22 -50.29
N VAL A 656 -30.38 5.64 -51.46
CA VAL A 656 -31.13 4.50 -52.02
C VAL A 656 -30.20 3.36 -52.44
N SER A 657 -29.06 3.69 -53.06
CA SER A 657 -28.05 2.74 -53.48
C SER A 657 -27.25 2.22 -52.29
N ASP A 658 -26.97 0.92 -52.25
CA ASP A 658 -26.20 0.30 -51.17
C ASP A 658 -24.71 0.74 -51.22
N ASP A 659 -24.33 1.62 -50.30
CA ASP A 659 -22.99 2.20 -50.19
C ASP A 659 -22.07 1.43 -49.24
N THR A 660 -22.52 0.28 -48.71
CA THR A 660 -21.82 -0.48 -47.66
C THR A 660 -20.39 -0.85 -48.05
N GLN A 661 -20.17 -1.37 -49.26
CA GLN A 661 -18.83 -1.79 -49.70
C GLN A 661 -17.86 -0.61 -49.90
N ALA A 662 -18.37 0.56 -50.30
CA ALA A 662 -17.57 1.77 -50.40
C ALA A 662 -17.11 2.24 -49.01
N PHE A 663 -18.00 2.20 -48.01
CA PHE A 663 -17.66 2.51 -46.61
C PHE A 663 -16.66 1.52 -46.00
N VAL A 664 -16.84 0.21 -46.22
CA VAL A 664 -15.89 -0.81 -45.75
C VAL A 664 -14.51 -0.61 -46.37
N SER A 665 -14.45 -0.31 -47.67
CA SER A 665 -13.20 -0.07 -48.38
C SER A 665 -12.50 1.22 -47.90
N ALA A 666 -13.27 2.30 -47.72
CA ALA A 666 -12.78 3.56 -47.19
C ALA A 666 -12.29 3.42 -45.74
N TRP A 667 -13.02 2.68 -44.90
CA TRP A 667 -12.62 2.35 -43.53
C TRP A 667 -11.28 1.60 -43.51
N ASN A 668 -11.16 0.51 -44.28
CA ASN A 668 -9.93 -0.29 -44.31
C ASN A 668 -8.73 0.55 -44.75
N LYS A 669 -8.91 1.48 -45.70
CA LYS A 669 -7.85 2.40 -46.11
C LYS A 669 -7.51 3.40 -45.01
N ALA A 670 -8.51 4.04 -44.41
CA ALA A 670 -8.33 5.07 -43.40
C ALA A 670 -7.70 4.48 -42.12
N CYS A 671 -8.23 3.37 -41.62
CA CYS A 671 -7.78 2.69 -40.41
C CYS A 671 -6.32 2.20 -40.52
N GLY A 672 -5.88 1.75 -41.71
CA GLY A 672 -4.49 1.36 -41.96
C GLY A 672 -3.53 2.51 -42.34
N THR A 673 -3.98 3.76 -42.32
CA THR A 673 -3.16 4.93 -42.70
C THR A 673 -3.00 5.87 -41.50
N PRO A 674 -1.76 6.22 -41.08
CA PRO A 674 -1.56 7.12 -39.95
C PRO A 674 -2.05 8.54 -40.26
N LYS A 675 -2.59 9.23 -39.24
CA LYS A 675 -3.11 10.60 -39.35
C LYS A 675 -4.13 10.77 -40.49
N SER A 676 -5.02 9.81 -40.67
CA SER A 676 -6.03 9.84 -41.72
C SER A 676 -7.34 10.50 -41.25
N VAL A 677 -8.13 10.94 -42.22
CA VAL A 677 -9.51 11.42 -42.02
C VAL A 677 -10.42 10.60 -42.91
N LEU A 678 -11.30 9.78 -42.33
CA LEU A 678 -12.42 9.17 -43.06
C LEU A 678 -13.53 10.21 -43.19
N LEU A 679 -13.82 10.65 -44.40
CA LEU A 679 -14.81 11.71 -44.67
C LEU A 679 -16.10 11.13 -45.25
N VAL A 680 -17.22 11.46 -44.60
CA VAL A 680 -18.59 11.34 -45.13
C VAL A 680 -19.07 12.75 -45.53
N PRO A 681 -19.07 13.08 -46.83
CA PRO A 681 -19.33 14.43 -47.34
C PRO A 681 -20.72 15.00 -47.00
N GLN A 682 -20.76 16.31 -46.76
CA GLN A 682 -21.99 17.06 -46.54
C GLN A 682 -22.91 17.04 -47.78
N GLY A 683 -24.23 17.07 -47.54
CA GLY A 683 -25.23 17.24 -48.60
C GLY A 683 -25.59 15.97 -49.37
N ARG A 684 -25.07 14.82 -48.95
CA ARG A 684 -25.33 13.50 -49.52
C ARG A 684 -25.87 12.54 -48.46
N SER A 685 -26.60 11.52 -48.89
CA SER A 685 -27.21 10.50 -48.03
C SER A 685 -26.70 9.12 -48.42
N TYR A 686 -26.19 8.33 -47.49
CA TYR A 686 -25.55 7.05 -47.80
C TYR A 686 -26.32 5.91 -47.14
N LEU A 687 -26.89 5.01 -47.94
CA LEU A 687 -27.59 3.84 -47.41
C LEU A 687 -26.56 2.76 -47.04
N ILE A 688 -26.47 2.41 -45.76
CA ILE A 688 -25.49 1.44 -45.26
C ILE A 688 -26.21 0.29 -44.55
N ASN A 689 -25.96 -0.93 -44.98
CA ASN A 689 -26.43 -2.15 -44.29
C ASN A 689 -25.67 -2.38 -42.97
N ALA A 690 -26.20 -3.24 -42.11
CA ALA A 690 -25.56 -3.63 -40.84
C ALA A 690 -24.08 -3.99 -41.04
N THR A 691 -23.18 -3.25 -40.38
CA THR A 691 -21.74 -3.33 -40.62
C THR A 691 -20.95 -3.15 -39.33
N LYS A 692 -19.91 -3.98 -39.17
CA LYS A 692 -18.92 -3.88 -38.09
C LYS A 692 -17.58 -3.37 -38.62
N PHE A 693 -17.11 -2.28 -38.03
CA PHE A 693 -15.82 -1.66 -38.31
C PHE A 693 -14.86 -1.98 -37.17
N ASN A 694 -13.86 -2.83 -37.46
CA ASN A 694 -12.93 -3.31 -36.44
C ASN A 694 -11.58 -2.59 -36.56
N GLY A 695 -11.03 -2.19 -35.42
CA GLY A 695 -9.62 -1.83 -35.26
C GLY A 695 -8.73 -3.04 -34.92
N PRO A 696 -7.50 -2.81 -34.42
CA PRO A 696 -6.92 -1.50 -34.11
C PRO A 696 -6.59 -0.69 -35.37
N CYS A 697 -6.71 0.63 -35.27
CA CYS A 697 -6.31 1.55 -36.34
C CYS A 697 -4.98 2.22 -36.00
N GLU A 698 -4.26 2.66 -37.03
CA GLU A 698 -3.05 3.47 -36.88
C GLU A 698 -3.34 4.79 -36.16
N GLN A 699 -2.36 5.32 -35.44
CA GLN A 699 -2.56 6.45 -34.52
C GLN A 699 -3.15 7.71 -35.22
N LYS A 700 -4.15 8.33 -34.56
CA LYS A 700 -4.80 9.61 -34.92
C LYS A 700 -5.75 9.58 -36.13
N LEU A 701 -6.58 8.53 -36.25
CA LEU A 701 -7.72 8.51 -37.17
C LEU A 701 -8.82 9.48 -36.71
N VAL A 702 -9.32 10.30 -37.63
CA VAL A 702 -10.52 11.12 -37.45
C VAL A 702 -11.61 10.64 -38.40
N ILE A 703 -12.82 10.44 -37.90
CA ILE A 703 -14.01 10.09 -38.67
C ILE A 703 -14.85 11.36 -38.74
N GLN A 704 -14.80 12.02 -39.88
CA GLN A 704 -15.53 13.25 -40.17
C GLN A 704 -16.87 12.88 -40.83
N ILE A 705 -17.98 13.05 -40.11
CA ILE A 705 -19.33 12.79 -40.62
C ILE A 705 -20.06 14.12 -40.79
N ASP A 706 -20.10 14.62 -42.03
CA ASP A 706 -20.82 15.85 -42.37
C ASP A 706 -22.11 15.58 -43.18
N GLY A 707 -22.21 14.41 -43.82
CA GLY A 707 -23.39 13.95 -44.54
C GLY A 707 -24.39 13.17 -43.69
N THR A 708 -25.35 12.53 -44.37
CA THR A 708 -26.35 11.66 -43.73
C THR A 708 -26.00 10.20 -44.00
N ILE A 709 -25.92 9.38 -42.97
CA ILE A 709 -25.86 7.92 -43.06
C ILE A 709 -27.25 7.40 -42.71
N VAL A 710 -27.86 6.59 -43.58
CA VAL A 710 -29.24 6.10 -43.41
C VAL A 710 -29.27 4.56 -43.39
N ALA A 711 -30.07 4.01 -42.49
CA ALA A 711 -30.26 2.56 -42.38
C ALA A 711 -31.34 2.05 -43.34
N PRO A 712 -31.28 0.77 -43.74
CA PRO A 712 -32.41 0.07 -44.33
C PRO A 712 -33.64 0.12 -43.42
N ASP A 713 -34.78 0.48 -43.99
CA ASP A 713 -36.04 0.64 -43.25
C ASP A 713 -36.83 -0.67 -43.10
N GLU A 714 -36.67 -1.62 -44.02
CA GLU A 714 -37.40 -2.90 -44.03
C GLU A 714 -36.81 -3.96 -43.08
N PRO A 715 -37.53 -4.38 -42.02
CA PRO A 715 -37.03 -5.38 -41.08
C PRO A 715 -36.76 -6.76 -41.70
N SER A 716 -37.46 -7.11 -42.79
CA SER A 716 -37.24 -8.37 -43.51
C SER A 716 -35.90 -8.44 -44.23
N ASN A 717 -35.30 -7.29 -44.53
CA ASN A 717 -34.07 -7.18 -45.30
C ASN A 717 -32.83 -7.07 -44.39
N TRP A 718 -33.02 -7.08 -43.07
CA TRP A 718 -31.93 -6.95 -42.12
C TRP A 718 -31.07 -8.22 -42.03
N ASP A 719 -29.76 -8.07 -41.87
CA ASP A 719 -28.85 -9.21 -41.76
C ASP A 719 -29.17 -10.03 -40.50
N PRO A 720 -29.57 -11.32 -40.63
CA PRO A 720 -29.88 -12.18 -39.50
C PRO A 720 -28.67 -12.49 -38.61
N LYS A 721 -27.44 -12.19 -39.03
CA LYS A 721 -26.22 -12.30 -38.20
C LYS A 721 -25.99 -11.08 -37.30
N LEU A 722 -26.57 -9.92 -37.65
CA LEU A 722 -26.38 -8.64 -36.95
C LEU A 722 -27.72 -8.11 -36.41
N GLN A 723 -28.47 -8.98 -35.72
CA GLN A 723 -29.85 -8.69 -35.31
C GLN A 723 -29.99 -7.50 -34.34
N ARG A 724 -28.94 -7.19 -33.57
CA ARG A 724 -28.95 -6.13 -32.53
C ARG A 724 -28.06 -4.93 -32.85
N THR A 725 -27.40 -4.92 -34.01
CA THR A 725 -26.37 -3.92 -34.33
C THR A 725 -26.55 -3.39 -35.75
N TRP A 726 -26.48 -2.06 -35.92
CA TRP A 726 -26.32 -1.42 -37.22
C TRP A 726 -24.87 -0.97 -37.49
N LEU A 727 -24.41 0.14 -36.88
CA LEU A 727 -23.03 0.63 -37.03
C LEU A 727 -22.26 0.36 -35.74
N GLU A 728 -21.42 -0.68 -35.73
CA GLU A 728 -20.56 -1.01 -34.59
C GLU A 728 -19.10 -0.76 -34.92
N PHE A 729 -18.45 0.03 -34.08
CA PHE A 729 -17.02 0.28 -34.13
C PHE A 729 -16.38 -0.37 -32.91
N SER A 730 -15.44 -1.29 -33.13
CA SER A 730 -14.83 -2.04 -32.05
C SER A 730 -13.30 -2.00 -32.06
N LYS A 731 -12.68 -2.15 -30.89
CA LYS A 731 -11.21 -2.19 -30.71
C LYS A 731 -10.52 -0.92 -31.20
N LEU A 732 -11.11 0.24 -30.92
CA LEU A 732 -10.55 1.54 -31.28
C LEU A 732 -9.65 2.07 -30.17
N GLU A 733 -8.59 2.79 -30.54
CA GLU A 733 -7.67 3.45 -29.60
C GLU A 733 -7.39 4.89 -30.05
N GLY A 734 -7.79 5.88 -29.25
CA GLY A 734 -7.46 7.30 -29.50
C GLY A 734 -8.12 7.93 -30.73
N ILE A 735 -9.32 7.47 -31.13
CA ILE A 735 -10.04 7.90 -32.35
C ILE A 735 -11.02 9.04 -32.06
N VAL A 736 -11.20 9.94 -33.03
CA VAL A 736 -12.16 11.07 -32.94
C VAL A 736 -13.24 10.94 -34.01
N PHE A 737 -14.50 10.88 -33.59
CA PHE A 737 -15.69 11.12 -34.42
C PHE A 737 -16.09 12.58 -34.28
N GLN A 738 -16.25 13.28 -35.40
CA GLN A 738 -16.65 14.69 -35.40
C GLN A 738 -17.44 15.05 -36.66
N GLY A 739 -18.17 16.15 -36.60
CA GLY A 739 -18.92 16.70 -37.73
C GLY A 739 -20.33 17.07 -37.31
N ASN A 740 -21.11 17.61 -38.24
CA ASN A 740 -22.51 18.01 -38.01
C ASN A 740 -23.50 17.11 -38.77
N GLY A 741 -23.04 15.94 -39.22
CA GLY A 741 -23.82 14.99 -40.00
C GLY A 741 -24.85 14.22 -39.17
N VAL A 742 -25.66 13.44 -39.88
CA VAL A 742 -26.82 12.72 -39.33
C VAL A 742 -26.63 11.22 -39.49
N ILE A 743 -26.91 10.46 -38.44
CA ILE A 743 -27.05 9.00 -38.46
C ILE A 743 -28.54 8.69 -38.24
N ASP A 744 -29.23 8.30 -39.31
CA ASP A 744 -30.67 8.03 -39.32
C ASP A 744 -30.95 6.52 -39.35
N GLY A 745 -31.56 5.99 -38.29
CA GLY A 745 -31.87 4.58 -38.17
C GLY A 745 -33.15 4.14 -38.91
N SER A 746 -33.90 5.02 -39.58
CA SER A 746 -35.08 4.63 -40.37
C SER A 746 -36.11 3.75 -39.61
N GLY A 747 -36.30 4.00 -38.31
CA GLY A 747 -37.01 3.08 -37.41
C GLY A 747 -38.52 2.95 -37.60
N SER A 748 -39.18 3.77 -38.43
CA SER A 748 -40.64 3.85 -38.51
C SER A 748 -41.35 2.50 -38.78
N LYS A 749 -40.84 1.71 -39.73
CA LYS A 749 -41.36 0.36 -40.04
C LYS A 749 -41.04 -0.65 -38.94
N TRP A 750 -39.86 -0.55 -38.32
CA TRP A 750 -39.48 -1.36 -37.15
C TRP A 750 -40.42 -1.13 -35.97
N TRP A 751 -40.78 0.13 -35.71
CA TRP A 751 -41.71 0.51 -34.66
C TRP A 751 -43.14 0.02 -34.94
N ALA A 752 -43.59 0.07 -36.20
CA ALA A 752 -44.90 -0.46 -36.62
C ALA A 752 -44.98 -1.99 -36.44
N ALA A 753 -43.88 -2.70 -36.67
CA ALA A 753 -43.78 -4.14 -36.46
C ALA A 753 -43.55 -4.56 -34.99
N SER A 754 -43.28 -3.61 -34.09
CA SER A 754 -42.90 -3.90 -32.69
C SER A 754 -44.07 -4.44 -31.86
N CYS A 755 -43.79 -5.47 -31.05
CA CYS A 755 -44.76 -5.98 -30.07
C CYS A 755 -45.11 -4.98 -28.97
N LYS A 756 -44.25 -3.96 -28.75
CA LYS A 756 -44.52 -2.85 -27.83
C LYS A 756 -45.65 -1.93 -28.33
N LYS A 757 -45.83 -1.83 -29.66
CA LYS A 757 -46.89 -1.02 -30.28
C LYS A 757 -48.17 -1.83 -30.51
N ASN A 758 -48.05 -3.11 -30.87
CA ASN A 758 -49.17 -4.04 -30.99
C ASN A 758 -48.83 -5.39 -30.36
N LYS A 759 -49.49 -5.74 -29.25
CA LYS A 759 -49.25 -6.99 -28.48
C LYS A 759 -49.50 -8.28 -29.28
N SER A 760 -50.22 -8.21 -30.41
CA SER A 760 -50.42 -9.37 -31.30
C SER A 760 -49.21 -9.68 -32.18
N ASN A 761 -48.23 -8.78 -32.28
CA ASN A 761 -47.00 -9.00 -33.05
C ASN A 761 -45.99 -9.84 -32.24
N PRO A 762 -45.16 -10.69 -32.88
CA PRO A 762 -44.08 -11.38 -32.21
C PRO A 762 -43.01 -10.40 -31.71
N CYS A 763 -42.55 -10.53 -30.47
CA CYS A 763 -41.47 -9.69 -29.93
C CYS A 763 -40.12 -10.07 -30.56
N LYS A 764 -39.65 -9.25 -31.50
CA LYS A 764 -38.33 -9.36 -32.14
C LYS A 764 -37.44 -8.21 -31.67
N SER A 765 -36.16 -8.48 -31.42
CA SER A 765 -35.16 -7.44 -31.19
C SER A 765 -34.92 -6.62 -32.45
N ALA A 766 -34.51 -5.37 -32.28
CA ALA A 766 -34.17 -4.44 -33.35
C ALA A 766 -32.76 -3.87 -33.14
N PRO A 767 -32.12 -3.35 -34.19
CA PRO A 767 -30.73 -2.91 -34.12
C PRO A 767 -30.54 -1.58 -33.37
N THR A 768 -29.37 -1.42 -32.75
CA THR A 768 -28.86 -0.15 -32.23
C THR A 768 -28.21 0.65 -33.35
N ALA A 769 -28.45 1.97 -33.39
CA ALA A 769 -27.94 2.80 -34.48
C ALA A 769 -26.42 2.96 -34.49
N LEU A 770 -25.83 3.40 -33.36
CA LEU A 770 -24.39 3.53 -33.20
C LEU A 770 -23.90 2.79 -31.95
N THR A 771 -22.86 1.97 -32.08
CA THR A 771 -22.23 1.25 -30.97
C THR A 771 -20.71 1.47 -31.00
N ILE A 772 -20.15 1.92 -29.87
CA ILE A 772 -18.72 1.95 -29.60
C ILE A 772 -18.42 0.83 -28.61
N ASP A 773 -17.66 -0.17 -29.03
CA ASP A 773 -17.41 -1.39 -28.25
C ASP A 773 -15.91 -1.62 -28.01
N SER A 774 -15.55 -2.07 -26.81
CA SER A 774 -14.21 -2.60 -26.51
C SER A 774 -13.08 -1.63 -26.93
N SER A 775 -13.28 -0.34 -26.65
CA SER A 775 -12.46 0.76 -27.19
C SER A 775 -11.94 1.68 -26.09
N SER A 776 -10.84 2.40 -26.33
CA SER A 776 -10.28 3.36 -25.38
C SER A 776 -9.89 4.70 -26.02
N GLY A 777 -10.07 5.79 -25.28
CA GLY A 777 -9.65 7.14 -25.72
C GLY A 777 -10.48 7.69 -26.88
N VAL A 778 -11.73 7.28 -27.01
CA VAL A 778 -12.63 7.69 -28.10
C VAL A 778 -13.28 9.04 -27.80
N LYS A 779 -13.32 9.94 -28.78
CA LYS A 779 -14.06 11.21 -28.69
C LYS A 779 -15.17 11.24 -29.74
N VAL A 780 -16.38 11.68 -29.38
CA VAL A 780 -17.51 11.85 -30.30
C VAL A 780 -18.06 13.26 -30.12
N SER A 781 -18.12 14.05 -31.20
CA SER A 781 -18.58 15.44 -31.12
C SER A 781 -19.48 15.88 -32.27
N GLY A 782 -20.58 16.56 -31.95
CA GLY A 782 -21.41 17.32 -32.91
C GLY A 782 -22.42 16.51 -33.75
N LEU A 783 -22.41 15.18 -33.64
CA LEU A 783 -23.26 14.31 -34.47
C LEU A 783 -24.74 14.34 -34.04
N THR A 784 -25.63 14.16 -35.01
CA THR A 784 -27.06 13.91 -34.76
C THR A 784 -27.39 12.45 -35.00
N ILE A 785 -27.98 11.76 -34.03
CA ILE A 785 -28.43 10.36 -34.12
C ILE A 785 -29.95 10.33 -33.98
N GLN A 786 -30.66 9.95 -35.03
CA GLN A 786 -32.11 10.04 -35.07
C GLN A 786 -32.82 8.76 -35.55
N ASN A 787 -34.10 8.66 -35.22
CA ASN A 787 -35.02 7.62 -35.68
C ASN A 787 -34.47 6.19 -35.55
N SER A 788 -33.72 5.90 -34.49
CA SER A 788 -33.11 4.58 -34.30
C SER A 788 -34.15 3.48 -34.10
N GLN A 789 -33.85 2.28 -34.61
CA GLN A 789 -34.78 1.16 -34.59
C GLN A 789 -35.08 0.68 -33.16
N GLN A 790 -34.04 0.53 -32.31
CA GLN A 790 -34.19 0.18 -30.89
C GLN A 790 -33.48 1.14 -29.93
N MET A 791 -32.15 1.27 -30.01
CA MET A 791 -31.35 2.16 -29.15
C MET A 791 -30.57 3.14 -30.03
N ASN A 792 -30.35 4.37 -29.56
CA ASN A 792 -29.70 5.40 -30.36
C ASN A 792 -28.17 5.27 -30.31
N PHE A 793 -27.57 5.28 -29.11
CA PHE A 793 -26.12 5.22 -28.97
C PHE A 793 -25.69 4.36 -27.77
N ILE A 794 -24.90 3.30 -28.01
CA ILE A 794 -24.31 2.45 -26.96
C ILE A 794 -22.80 2.68 -26.84
N ILE A 795 -22.32 2.80 -25.60
CA ILE A 795 -20.91 2.70 -25.22
C ILE A 795 -20.74 1.42 -24.38
N ALA A 796 -20.08 0.42 -24.95
CA ALA A 796 -19.94 -0.92 -24.39
C ALA A 796 -18.46 -1.28 -24.13
N ARG A 797 -18.15 -1.90 -22.99
CA ARG A 797 -16.82 -2.46 -22.67
C ARG A 797 -15.64 -1.51 -22.93
N SER A 798 -15.85 -0.21 -22.76
CA SER A 798 -14.92 0.83 -23.21
C SER A 798 -14.39 1.67 -22.04
N ASP A 799 -13.25 2.32 -22.24
CA ASP A 799 -12.64 3.20 -21.25
C ASP A 799 -12.31 4.58 -21.84
N SER A 800 -12.32 5.64 -21.04
CA SER A 800 -11.86 6.96 -21.48
C SER A 800 -12.60 7.51 -22.71
N VAL A 801 -13.93 7.41 -22.70
CA VAL A 801 -14.80 7.91 -23.80
C VAL A 801 -15.30 9.32 -23.48
N ARG A 802 -15.29 10.23 -24.45
CA ARG A 802 -15.79 11.61 -24.33
C ARG A 802 -16.82 11.90 -25.41
N VAL A 803 -18.05 12.17 -25.03
CA VAL A 803 -19.15 12.53 -25.94
C VAL A 803 -19.54 13.98 -25.67
N SER A 804 -19.51 14.83 -26.69
CA SER A 804 -19.86 16.25 -26.54
C SER A 804 -20.76 16.76 -27.64
N LYS A 805 -21.77 17.60 -27.32
CA LYS A 805 -22.63 18.23 -28.33
C LYS A 805 -23.32 17.24 -29.28
N VAL A 806 -23.61 16.03 -28.80
CA VAL A 806 -24.36 15.03 -29.57
C VAL A 806 -25.86 15.29 -29.38
N MET A 807 -26.60 15.23 -30.48
CA MET A 807 -28.06 15.32 -30.48
C MET A 807 -28.66 13.95 -30.74
N VAL A 808 -29.52 13.48 -29.85
CA VAL A 808 -30.34 12.29 -30.05
C VAL A 808 -31.79 12.71 -30.24
N SER A 809 -32.46 12.24 -31.29
CA SER A 809 -33.84 12.63 -31.60
C SER A 809 -34.67 11.50 -32.20
N SER A 810 -35.71 11.06 -31.49
CA SER A 810 -36.71 10.12 -32.00
C SER A 810 -38.13 10.63 -31.72
N PRO A 811 -39.15 10.20 -32.48
CA PRO A 811 -40.54 10.54 -32.18
C PRO A 811 -40.95 10.08 -30.78
N GLY A 812 -41.68 10.90 -30.03
CA GLY A 812 -42.00 10.54 -28.64
C GLY A 812 -42.92 9.34 -28.48
N ASP A 813 -43.59 8.87 -29.54
CA ASP A 813 -44.37 7.62 -29.55
C ASP A 813 -43.59 6.43 -30.10
N SER A 814 -42.28 6.58 -30.40
CA SER A 814 -41.47 5.47 -30.85
C SER A 814 -41.17 4.51 -29.68
N PRO A 815 -41.29 3.18 -29.89
CA PRO A 815 -40.98 2.15 -28.89
C PRO A 815 -39.46 1.93 -28.67
N ASN A 816 -38.61 2.82 -29.21
CA ASN A 816 -37.17 2.80 -28.98
C ASN A 816 -36.89 3.01 -27.48
N THR A 817 -35.88 2.33 -26.94
CA THR A 817 -35.68 2.21 -25.49
C THR A 817 -34.80 3.29 -24.91
N ASP A 818 -33.60 3.49 -25.46
CA ASP A 818 -32.57 4.25 -24.75
C ASP A 818 -31.92 5.28 -25.68
N GLY A 819 -31.73 6.50 -25.16
CA GLY A 819 -30.98 7.56 -25.81
C GLY A 819 -29.49 7.24 -25.89
N ILE A 820 -28.76 7.50 -24.79
CA ILE A 820 -27.36 7.09 -24.68
C ILE A 820 -27.23 6.07 -23.55
N HIS A 821 -26.80 4.87 -23.91
CA HIS A 821 -26.71 3.71 -23.02
C HIS A 821 -25.26 3.33 -22.77
N ILE A 822 -24.88 3.19 -21.49
CA ILE A 822 -23.53 2.78 -21.09
C ILE A 822 -23.59 1.41 -20.43
N THR A 823 -22.76 0.49 -20.92
CA THR A 823 -22.65 -0.85 -20.34
C THR A 823 -21.19 -1.29 -20.25
N GLY A 824 -20.81 -1.81 -19.09
CA GLY A 824 -19.49 -2.37 -18.84
C GLY A 824 -18.29 -1.45 -19.11
N SER A 825 -18.46 -0.14 -18.95
CA SER A 825 -17.48 0.87 -19.36
C SER A 825 -17.05 1.76 -18.19
N THR A 826 -15.84 2.30 -18.23
CA THR A 826 -15.28 3.19 -17.19
C THR A 826 -14.84 4.53 -17.77
N ASN A 827 -14.76 5.56 -16.93
CA ASN A 827 -14.24 6.88 -17.31
C ASN A 827 -14.93 7.46 -18.57
N VAL A 828 -16.26 7.58 -18.54
CA VAL A 828 -17.07 8.10 -19.65
C VAL A 828 -17.63 9.47 -19.27
N VAL A 829 -17.48 10.47 -20.14
CA VAL A 829 -18.04 11.82 -19.94
C VAL A 829 -18.96 12.17 -21.10
N LEU A 830 -20.18 12.58 -20.78
CA LEU A 830 -21.17 13.14 -21.69
C LEU A 830 -21.36 14.61 -21.35
N GLN A 831 -21.17 15.50 -22.33
CA GLN A 831 -21.20 16.94 -22.10
C GLN A 831 -22.00 17.69 -23.17
N ASP A 832 -22.84 18.63 -22.76
CA ASP A 832 -23.56 19.55 -23.66
C ASP A 832 -24.44 18.80 -24.70
N CYS A 833 -24.99 17.64 -24.32
CA CYS A 833 -25.80 16.80 -25.21
C CYS A 833 -27.30 17.12 -25.09
N LYS A 834 -28.03 16.96 -26.20
CA LYS A 834 -29.49 17.08 -26.24
C LYS A 834 -30.12 15.74 -26.60
N ILE A 835 -30.95 15.17 -25.73
CA ILE A 835 -31.46 13.81 -25.87
C ILE A 835 -33.00 13.81 -25.85
N GLY A 836 -33.62 13.47 -26.98
CA GLY A 836 -35.07 13.31 -27.09
C GLY A 836 -35.44 11.91 -27.58
N THR A 837 -36.12 11.12 -26.75
CA THR A 837 -36.49 9.73 -27.05
C THR A 837 -37.91 9.41 -26.57
N GLY A 838 -38.45 8.25 -26.98
CA GLY A 838 -39.73 7.75 -26.50
C GLY A 838 -39.67 7.07 -25.12
N ASP A 839 -38.48 6.79 -24.61
CA ASP A 839 -38.21 6.03 -23.38
C ASP A 839 -37.01 6.65 -22.62
N ASP A 840 -36.16 5.90 -21.91
CA ASP A 840 -35.08 6.47 -21.09
C ASP A 840 -34.12 7.38 -21.91
N CYS A 841 -33.88 8.63 -21.48
CA CYS A 841 -32.91 9.51 -22.15
C CYS A 841 -31.47 9.08 -21.82
N VAL A 842 -31.25 8.73 -20.55
CA VAL A 842 -29.94 8.30 -20.04
C VAL A 842 -30.11 6.99 -19.29
N SER A 843 -29.34 5.98 -19.69
CA SER A 843 -29.44 4.64 -19.10
C SER A 843 -28.08 3.98 -18.84
N ILE A 844 -27.96 3.34 -17.68
CA ILE A 844 -26.90 2.38 -17.35
C ILE A 844 -27.59 1.07 -17.00
N PHE A 845 -27.30 -0.01 -17.74
CA PHE A 845 -27.93 -1.30 -17.49
C PHE A 845 -27.00 -2.48 -17.79
N TYR A 846 -27.22 -3.58 -17.06
CA TYR A 846 -26.32 -4.73 -17.01
C TYR A 846 -26.92 -6.07 -17.47
N CYS A 847 -28.21 -6.19 -17.81
CA CYS A 847 -28.82 -7.51 -18.09
C CYS A 847 -29.78 -7.58 -19.30
N ASP A 848 -29.25 -7.94 -20.46
CA ASP A 848 -29.98 -8.04 -21.73
C ASP A 848 -30.76 -9.35 -21.95
N ASN A 849 -31.10 -10.11 -20.89
CA ASN A 849 -31.75 -11.43 -20.98
C ASN A 849 -33.14 -11.45 -20.30
N PRO A 850 -34.18 -12.08 -20.88
CA PRO A 850 -35.52 -12.16 -20.28
C PRO A 850 -35.62 -13.05 -19.03
N THR A 851 -34.56 -13.78 -18.69
CA THR A 851 -34.46 -14.59 -17.47
C THR A 851 -33.57 -13.88 -16.44
N SER A 852 -33.96 -13.95 -15.17
CA SER A 852 -33.23 -13.40 -14.02
C SER A 852 -31.72 -13.62 -14.17
N CYS A 853 -30.93 -12.55 -14.08
CA CYS A 853 -29.48 -12.58 -14.20
C CYS A 853 -28.94 -13.66 -13.26
N GLN A 854 -28.50 -14.78 -13.82
CA GLN A 854 -27.83 -15.79 -13.02
C GLN A 854 -26.53 -15.18 -12.49
N ASN A 855 -26.20 -15.42 -11.22
CA ASN A 855 -24.95 -15.04 -10.60
C ASN A 855 -23.76 -15.65 -11.37
N GLN A 856 -23.35 -15.01 -12.46
CA GLN A 856 -22.12 -15.32 -13.17
C GLN A 856 -21.02 -14.37 -12.70
N THR A 857 -19.84 -14.94 -12.46
CA THR A 857 -18.62 -14.30 -11.97
C THR A 857 -17.99 -13.28 -12.92
N SER A 858 -18.58 -13.03 -14.10
CA SER A 858 -18.14 -12.03 -15.07
C SER A 858 -18.62 -10.61 -14.72
N ALA A 859 -18.40 -10.20 -13.48
CA ALA A 859 -18.65 -8.85 -12.97
C ALA A 859 -18.07 -7.77 -13.90
N VAL A 860 -18.90 -7.00 -14.63
CA VAL A 860 -18.39 -5.88 -15.45
C VAL A 860 -18.50 -4.57 -14.68
N LYS A 861 -17.35 -3.98 -14.37
CA LYS A 861 -17.21 -2.74 -13.60
C LYS A 861 -17.70 -1.54 -14.43
N ILE A 862 -18.63 -0.76 -13.87
CA ILE A 862 -19.03 0.55 -14.39
C ILE A 862 -18.69 1.58 -13.32
N SER A 863 -17.80 2.51 -13.64
CA SER A 863 -17.40 3.56 -12.69
C SER A 863 -16.88 4.81 -13.38
N GLN A 864 -16.91 5.95 -12.68
CA GLN A 864 -16.42 7.25 -13.17
C GLN A 864 -17.20 7.69 -14.42
N ILE A 865 -18.51 7.84 -14.27
CA ILE A 865 -19.41 8.27 -15.35
C ILE A 865 -19.89 9.68 -15.04
N MET A 866 -19.69 10.63 -15.94
CA MET A 866 -20.11 12.01 -15.76
C MET A 866 -21.09 12.46 -16.84
N TYR A 867 -22.20 13.04 -16.42
CA TYR A 867 -23.17 13.72 -17.26
C TYR A 867 -23.14 15.21 -16.94
N ARG A 868 -22.86 16.06 -17.93
CA ARG A 868 -22.74 17.51 -17.75
C ARG A 868 -23.56 18.26 -18.78
N ASN A 869 -24.38 19.22 -18.34
CA ASN A 869 -25.22 20.06 -19.22
C ASN A 869 -26.07 19.22 -20.19
N ILE A 870 -26.78 18.22 -19.67
CA ILE A 870 -27.64 17.35 -20.48
C ILE A 870 -29.05 17.93 -20.50
N THR A 871 -29.64 18.09 -21.67
CA THR A 871 -31.03 18.54 -21.82
C THR A 871 -31.83 17.58 -22.69
N GLY A 872 -33.15 17.50 -22.50
CA GLY A 872 -33.90 16.49 -23.24
C GLY A 872 -35.38 16.39 -22.92
N THR A 873 -36.07 15.55 -23.70
CA THR A 873 -37.48 15.24 -23.46
C THR A 873 -37.75 13.75 -23.62
N THR A 874 -38.52 13.16 -22.71
CA THR A 874 -38.98 11.77 -22.79
C THR A 874 -40.50 11.66 -22.69
N LYS A 875 -41.04 10.52 -23.13
CA LYS A 875 -42.42 10.10 -22.83
C LYS A 875 -42.46 9.04 -21.71
N SER A 876 -41.35 8.36 -21.42
CA SER A 876 -41.29 7.44 -20.28
C SER A 876 -41.38 8.21 -18.97
N GLU A 877 -42.00 7.58 -17.99
CA GLU A 877 -41.98 8.05 -16.60
C GLU A 877 -40.53 8.13 -16.09
N LYS A 878 -39.68 7.19 -16.48
CA LYS A 878 -38.26 7.16 -16.12
C LYS A 878 -37.45 7.87 -17.18
N ALA A 879 -36.92 9.05 -16.85
CA ALA A 879 -36.02 9.78 -17.73
C ALA A 879 -34.55 9.39 -17.54
N ILE A 880 -34.21 9.00 -16.30
CA ILE A 880 -32.89 8.56 -15.87
C ILE A 880 -33.02 7.16 -15.25
N LYS A 881 -32.22 6.21 -15.72
CA LYS A 881 -32.25 4.83 -15.21
C LYS A 881 -30.86 4.26 -15.02
N PHE A 882 -30.46 4.08 -13.76
CA PHE A 882 -29.23 3.42 -13.36
C PHE A 882 -29.57 2.08 -12.72
N ALA A 883 -29.26 0.98 -13.38
CA ALA A 883 -29.64 -0.35 -12.92
C ALA A 883 -28.46 -1.32 -13.07
N CYS A 884 -27.71 -1.44 -11.97
CA CYS A 884 -26.48 -2.20 -11.88
C CYS A 884 -26.66 -3.44 -10.99
N SER A 885 -25.67 -4.34 -11.00
CA SER A 885 -25.69 -5.59 -10.23
C SER A 885 -25.47 -5.33 -8.75
N ASP A 886 -26.21 -6.04 -7.89
CA ASP A 886 -26.03 -5.98 -6.43
C ASP A 886 -24.64 -6.49 -5.98
N THR A 887 -24.01 -7.35 -6.78
CA THR A 887 -22.65 -7.88 -6.53
C THR A 887 -21.53 -6.96 -7.03
N VAL A 888 -21.85 -6.00 -7.91
CA VAL A 888 -20.89 -5.10 -8.58
C VAL A 888 -21.60 -3.76 -8.82
N PRO A 889 -21.74 -2.94 -7.77
CA PRO A 889 -22.47 -1.69 -7.89
C PRO A 889 -21.75 -0.73 -8.84
N CYS A 890 -22.53 0.08 -9.56
CA CYS A 890 -21.97 1.22 -10.26
C CYS A 890 -21.52 2.27 -9.25
N SER A 891 -20.35 2.87 -9.44
CA SER A 891 -19.82 3.86 -8.49
C SER A 891 -19.30 5.11 -9.20
N HIS A 892 -19.24 6.22 -8.48
CA HIS A 892 -18.73 7.49 -9.00
C HIS A 892 -19.51 7.97 -10.24
N ILE A 893 -20.85 7.89 -10.19
CA ILE A 893 -21.73 8.53 -11.17
C ILE A 893 -21.91 10.00 -10.77
N VAL A 894 -21.67 10.92 -11.69
CA VAL A 894 -21.76 12.38 -11.44
C VAL A 894 -22.76 12.99 -12.40
N LEU A 895 -23.76 13.69 -11.86
CA LEU A 895 -24.72 14.49 -12.62
C LEU A 895 -24.46 15.98 -12.39
N ASN A 896 -24.27 16.76 -13.45
CA ASN A 896 -24.12 18.20 -13.39
C ASN A 896 -25.03 18.88 -14.41
N ASN A 897 -25.95 19.74 -13.96
CA ASN A 897 -26.87 20.47 -14.86
C ASN A 897 -27.60 19.53 -15.85
N VAL A 898 -28.30 18.53 -15.32
CA VAL A 898 -29.11 17.59 -16.11
C VAL A 898 -30.57 18.02 -16.01
N ASN A 899 -31.19 18.43 -17.12
CA ASN A 899 -32.59 18.84 -17.18
C ASN A 899 -33.34 18.06 -18.27
N LEU A 900 -34.08 17.04 -17.87
CA LEU A 900 -34.87 16.16 -18.72
C LEU A 900 -36.35 16.33 -18.38
N GLU A 901 -37.18 16.61 -19.37
CA GLU A 901 -38.61 16.91 -19.16
C GLU A 901 -39.51 15.81 -19.75
N GLY A 902 -40.61 15.51 -19.06
CA GLY A 902 -41.66 14.63 -19.58
C GLY A 902 -42.62 15.38 -20.49
N LYS A 903 -43.09 14.75 -21.58
CA LYS A 903 -44.14 15.36 -22.43
C LYS A 903 -45.45 15.66 -21.69
N ASP A 904 -45.75 14.90 -20.63
CA ASP A 904 -46.92 15.08 -19.77
C ASP A 904 -46.56 15.72 -18.41
N GLY A 905 -45.33 16.21 -18.25
CA GLY A 905 -44.85 16.97 -17.09
C GLY A 905 -44.36 16.16 -15.87
N GLN A 906 -44.57 14.85 -15.82
CA GLN A 906 -44.03 13.97 -14.78
C GLN A 906 -42.89 13.11 -15.31
N VAL A 907 -41.72 13.17 -14.64
CA VAL A 907 -40.54 12.34 -14.89
C VAL A 907 -39.85 12.02 -13.56
N GLU A 908 -39.23 10.86 -13.48
CA GLU A 908 -38.48 10.38 -12.32
C GLU A 908 -37.11 9.79 -12.71
N ALA A 909 -36.25 9.62 -11.70
CA ALA A 909 -35.00 8.88 -11.79
C ALA A 909 -35.10 7.56 -11.03
N TYR A 910 -34.54 6.48 -11.58
CA TYR A 910 -34.47 5.16 -10.97
C TYR A 910 -33.01 4.75 -10.76
N CYS A 911 -32.66 4.30 -9.55
CA CYS A 911 -31.35 3.76 -9.22
C CYS A 911 -31.46 2.38 -8.55
N ASN A 912 -30.69 1.40 -9.02
CA ASN A 912 -30.48 0.12 -8.35
C ASN A 912 -28.99 -0.19 -8.31
N SER A 913 -28.45 -0.35 -7.10
CA SER A 913 -27.04 -0.70 -6.86
C SER A 913 -26.08 0.25 -7.60
N ALA A 914 -26.37 1.55 -7.50
CA ALA A 914 -25.65 2.62 -8.16
C ALA A 914 -25.40 3.77 -7.17
N GLU A 915 -24.15 4.20 -7.08
CA GLU A 915 -23.69 5.24 -6.17
C GLU A 915 -23.14 6.45 -6.95
N GLY A 916 -23.53 7.65 -6.53
CA GLY A 916 -23.12 8.87 -7.18
C GLY A 916 -23.63 10.13 -6.50
N PHE A 917 -23.45 11.27 -7.15
CA PHE A 917 -24.01 12.54 -6.70
C PHE A 917 -24.37 13.46 -7.87
N GLY A 918 -25.29 14.39 -7.60
CA GLY A 918 -25.72 15.43 -8.52
C GLY A 918 -25.47 16.83 -7.96
N TYR A 919 -25.05 17.78 -8.80
CA TYR A 919 -24.93 19.20 -8.41
C TYR A 919 -25.35 20.14 -9.54
N GLY A 920 -25.86 21.32 -9.18
CA GLY A 920 -26.54 22.23 -10.12
C GLY A 920 -28.00 21.83 -10.34
N VAL A 921 -28.56 22.15 -11.52
CA VAL A 921 -29.95 21.79 -11.84
C VAL A 921 -30.02 20.30 -12.19
N ILE A 922 -30.72 19.50 -11.37
CA ILE A 922 -30.95 18.07 -11.60
C ILE A 922 -32.45 17.82 -11.65
N HIS A 923 -32.98 17.62 -12.85
CA HIS A 923 -34.38 17.31 -13.12
C HIS A 923 -34.48 16.14 -14.11
N PRO A 924 -35.20 15.05 -13.78
CA PRO A 924 -35.82 14.77 -12.48
C PRO A 924 -34.80 14.62 -11.35
N SER A 925 -35.23 14.79 -10.09
CA SER A 925 -34.34 14.59 -8.94
C SER A 925 -33.79 13.16 -8.95
N ALA A 926 -32.49 13.01 -8.74
CA ALA A 926 -31.79 11.73 -8.75
C ALA A 926 -31.30 11.35 -7.34
N ASP A 927 -32.14 11.58 -6.33
CA ASP A 927 -31.78 11.37 -4.92
C ASP A 927 -31.42 9.90 -4.62
N CYS A 928 -31.90 8.97 -5.44
CA CYS A 928 -31.60 7.54 -5.35
C CYS A 928 -30.11 7.20 -5.56
N LEU A 929 -29.27 8.14 -6.02
CA LEU A 929 -27.81 7.96 -6.11
C LEU A 929 -27.10 8.10 -4.74
N TYR A 930 -27.74 8.74 -3.75
CA TYR A 930 -27.15 9.02 -2.45
C TYR A 930 -27.39 7.93 -1.40
N SER A 931 -28.30 6.99 -1.66
CA SER A 931 -28.78 6.02 -0.66
C SER A 931 -28.14 4.64 -0.82
N HIS A 932 -27.13 4.37 0.01
CA HIS A 932 -26.92 3.03 0.56
C HIS A 932 -27.18 3.12 2.06
N ASP A 933 -28.46 3.10 2.44
CA ASP A 933 -28.99 2.69 3.75
C ASP A 933 -30.47 3.07 3.83
N ASP A 934 -31.34 2.28 3.19
CA ASP A 934 -32.71 2.01 3.67
C ASP A 934 -33.40 1.02 2.70
N LYS A 935 -33.01 -0.25 2.79
CA LYS A 935 -33.93 -1.34 2.44
C LYS A 935 -34.46 -1.95 3.72
N GLY A 936 -35.49 -1.30 4.26
CA GLY A 936 -36.29 -1.84 5.34
C GLY A 936 -37.21 -0.82 6.00
N PHE A 937 -38.23 -0.32 5.31
CA PHE A 937 -39.60 -0.14 5.84
C PHE A 937 -40.56 0.43 4.77
N ASP A 938 -41.30 -0.49 4.18
CA ASP A 938 -42.70 -0.47 3.72
C ASP A 938 -43.38 0.82 3.18
N GLN A 939 -44.00 0.69 2.00
CA GLN A 939 -45.24 1.38 1.64
C GLN A 939 -46.17 0.43 0.87
N SER A 940 -47.00 -0.30 1.60
CA SER A 940 -48.30 -0.75 1.11
C SER A 940 -49.39 0.17 1.68
N HIS A 941 -49.97 1.00 0.81
CA HIS A 941 -51.22 1.69 1.08
C HIS A 941 -52.38 0.68 0.96
N THR A 942 -53.18 0.51 2.02
CA THR A 942 -54.65 0.50 1.94
C THR A 942 -55.32 0.60 3.32
N SER A 943 -55.93 1.77 3.58
CA SER A 943 -57.26 2.01 4.19
C SER A 943 -57.78 1.21 5.40
N GLY A 944 -58.12 1.95 6.47
CA GLY A 944 -59.41 1.84 7.18
C GLY A 944 -59.42 1.20 8.58
N PRO A 945 -60.01 1.83 9.63
CA PRO A 945 -59.85 1.44 11.03
C PRO A 945 -61.00 0.58 11.56
N VAL A 946 -60.74 -0.35 12.50
CA VAL A 946 -61.73 -0.85 13.46
C VAL A 946 -61.06 -1.14 14.81
N LEU A 947 -61.72 -0.63 15.86
CA LEU A 947 -61.43 -0.78 17.29
C LEU A 947 -61.60 -2.21 17.82
N VAL A 948 -61.11 -2.40 19.05
CA VAL A 948 -61.60 -3.27 20.14
C VAL A 948 -60.66 -4.44 20.52
N THR A 949 -59.92 -4.17 21.60
CA THR A 949 -59.57 -5.01 22.78
C THR A 949 -59.67 -6.53 22.67
N GLU A 950 -58.64 -7.24 23.15
CA GLU A 950 -58.72 -8.02 24.39
C GLU A 950 -57.34 -8.55 24.82
N GLU A 951 -57.09 -8.45 26.13
CA GLU A 951 -56.01 -9.10 26.86
C GLU A 951 -56.21 -10.62 26.84
N ALA A 952 -55.11 -11.38 26.80
CA ALA A 952 -55.14 -12.78 27.27
C ALA A 952 -53.80 -13.18 27.87
N GLU A 953 -53.92 -13.67 29.09
CA GLU A 953 -52.88 -14.08 30.03
C GLU A 953 -52.07 -15.31 29.60
N ILE A 954 -50.92 -15.40 30.25
CA ILE A 954 -49.98 -16.50 30.31
C ILE A 954 -50.68 -17.77 30.84
N GLY A 955 -50.52 -18.88 30.12
CA GLY A 955 -50.84 -20.23 30.58
C GLY A 955 -49.61 -21.13 30.48
N HIS A 956 -49.16 -21.61 31.63
CA HIS A 956 -48.07 -22.55 31.85
C HIS A 956 -48.46 -24.01 31.48
N ASP A 957 -47.42 -24.78 31.16
CA ASP A 957 -47.18 -26.20 31.47
C ASP A 957 -47.56 -27.34 30.49
N GLU A 958 -46.46 -28.08 30.21
CA GLU A 958 -46.28 -29.54 30.07
C GLU A 958 -46.88 -30.30 28.88
N LEU A 959 -45.99 -30.65 27.92
CA LEU A 959 -45.45 -32.02 27.75
C LEU A 959 -44.26 -32.06 26.77
#